data_AF-A0AAD9YHK3-F1
#
_entry.id   AF-A0AAD9YHK3-F1
#
_cell.length_a   1.000
_cell.length_b   1.000
_cell.length_c   1.000
_cell.angle_alpha   90.00
_cell.angle_beta   90.00
_cell.angle_gamma   90.00
#
_symmetry.space_group_name_H-M   'P 1'
#
loop_
_entity.id
_entity.type
_entity.pdbx_description
1 polymer ?
#
loop_
_entity_poly.entity_id
_entity_poly.type
_entity_poly.pdbx_seq_one_letter_code
_entity_poly.pdbx_strand_id
1 'polypeptide(L)'
;MLKQLAFSLTLLPLFAGQSAAAPSPSRCTPTASETWEVLNPLVGGPRQEHAAVALGENIYVIAGIEPDASQPTGVSTIDSVERYNVPKDEWSFVAPLPIPMNHANAITANGKIYVLGGLSGGTAFRALPNCYEYDPVTNAWAELPSMPEGTERGSSILGAYGDKIIVAGGISLLELGADGLQETVDTVSSYNIKTQLWETLPSLPEGREHAGGGVVGNSFYVVGGRFRSQTAVRDTVYVLDLKTLEWSERARMPTPRGGVSVAILRQRIYTFGGEGNLDPEAGFVFNETEVYDIRGDCWEKLQPMNTPRHGMVAVAFNGSIYTPGGGIRDFGIVDNMEVLHLGSFKCFLYISFTSTPFSPTSKMQAWQYTTITKTLENSLSLNKIATPPDASSLPKDHVLIEVITAGINPVEYKLPEIPVFGKFMIQPRSSPGLDFCGRIKATNGTSDFSEGQLVFGALSIGTKLPKFGSLGQLMVAPCSHIAPLPPGVNPDDAAALGTAGLTAFQSLPKEHLEPGSRVFINGGSGGVGSFTIQFAKASGAYVVATCSTANVDLCKRLGADEVIDYRTADVLSELKSKGPIFDVAIDNVGSPECLYESSPHFLKPDGVFVQVAMQKSMVGMLRRNMLPGFLGGGKRRFQTVRVSPSREDLEQIGRWVAEGKVKVLVDEKFEWTDAPKAYAKLRLGRTTGKDHCPCWLCLTYKACSVICMDKQ
;
A
#
# COMPACT_ATOMS: atom_id res chain seq x y z
N MET A 1 30.80 -67.31 43.16
CA MET A 1 29.49 -67.86 42.74
C MET A 1 28.42 -67.09 43.51
N LEU A 2 27.86 -65.97 43.03
CA LEU A 2 26.99 -65.73 41.85
C LEU A 2 25.63 -66.42 41.92
N LYS A 3 24.57 -65.60 42.00
CA LYS A 3 23.31 -65.58 41.19
C LYS A 3 22.19 -64.98 42.06
N GLN A 4 21.79 -63.71 41.89
CA GLN A 4 20.86 -63.17 40.86
C GLN A 4 19.60 -64.01 40.65
N LEU A 5 18.45 -63.45 41.03
CA LEU A 5 17.15 -63.73 40.44
C LEU A 5 16.35 -62.43 40.38
N ALA A 6 16.19 -61.96 39.14
CA ALA A 6 15.43 -60.81 38.72
C ALA A 6 13.95 -61.19 38.56
N PHE A 7 13.04 -60.28 38.90
CA PHE A 7 11.65 -60.32 38.45
C PHE A 7 11.46 -59.24 37.38
N SER A 8 11.04 -59.68 36.19
CA SER A 8 10.75 -58.85 35.01
C SER A 8 9.49 -58.02 35.21
N LEU A 9 9.63 -56.68 35.15
CA LEU A 9 8.57 -55.81 34.65
C LEU A 9 8.95 -55.43 33.21
N THR A 10 8.09 -55.81 32.27
CA THR A 10 8.15 -55.39 30.86
C THR A 10 7.92 -53.88 30.76
N LEU A 11 9.01 -53.13 30.56
CA LEU A 11 8.97 -51.76 30.07
C LEU A 11 8.55 -51.78 28.59
N LEU A 12 7.39 -51.19 28.29
CA LEU A 12 7.11 -50.63 26.97
C LEU A 12 8.12 -49.52 26.70
N PRO A 13 8.72 -49.43 25.49
CA PRO A 13 9.61 -48.31 25.18
C PRO A 13 8.76 -47.05 25.11
N LEU A 14 9.01 -46.11 26.03
CA LEU A 14 8.69 -44.71 25.77
C LEU A 14 9.49 -44.33 24.52
N PHE A 15 8.79 -44.14 23.40
CA PHE A 15 9.32 -43.37 22.29
C PHE A 15 9.67 -42.00 22.84
N ALA A 16 10.97 -41.76 23.07
CA ALA A 16 11.51 -40.43 23.18
C ALA A 16 11.18 -39.73 21.85
N GLY A 17 10.13 -38.92 21.86
CA GLY A 17 9.86 -38.00 20.78
C GLY A 17 11.11 -37.17 20.58
N GLN A 18 11.69 -37.25 19.39
CA GLN A 18 12.73 -36.32 18.99
C GLN A 18 12.17 -34.92 19.18
N SER A 19 12.71 -34.18 20.15
CA SER A 19 12.53 -32.73 20.21
C SER A 19 12.94 -32.20 18.85
N ALA A 20 12.01 -31.58 18.13
CA ALA A 20 12.37 -30.78 16.98
C ALA A 20 13.46 -29.81 17.43
N ALA A 21 14.58 -29.77 16.71
CA ALA A 21 15.62 -28.81 17.00
C ALA A 21 15.01 -27.40 16.93
N ALA A 22 15.28 -26.55 17.92
CA ALA A 22 14.82 -25.17 17.91
C ALA A 22 15.30 -24.49 16.60
N PRO A 23 14.43 -23.71 15.91
CA PRO A 23 14.82 -23.06 14.68
C PRO A 23 16.00 -22.11 14.93
N SER A 24 17.07 -22.24 14.14
CA SER A 24 18.24 -21.36 14.20
C SER A 24 18.02 -20.10 13.35
N PRO A 25 18.79 -19.01 13.59
CA PRO A 25 18.68 -17.80 12.77
C PRO A 25 19.01 -18.10 11.30
N SER A 26 18.01 -17.98 10.43
CA SER A 26 18.15 -18.13 8.97
C SER A 26 18.41 -16.76 8.35
N ARG A 27 19.38 -16.66 7.43
CA ARG A 27 19.76 -15.39 6.77
C ARG A 27 19.17 -15.31 5.36
N CYS A 28 18.52 -14.21 5.04
CA CYS A 28 18.18 -13.85 3.66
C CYS A 28 19.37 -13.15 2.97
N THR A 29 19.36 -13.09 1.64
CA THR A 29 20.26 -12.24 0.86
C THR A 29 19.85 -10.77 1.03
N PRO A 30 20.77 -9.82 1.27
CA PRO A 30 20.44 -8.39 1.37
C PRO A 30 19.80 -7.85 0.09
N THR A 31 18.74 -7.05 0.19
CA THR A 31 17.86 -6.71 -0.95
C THR A 31 17.66 -5.21 -1.21
N ALA A 32 17.96 -4.30 -0.30
CA ALA A 32 17.65 -2.87 -0.49
C ALA A 32 18.84 -1.94 -0.22
N SER A 33 18.75 -0.72 -0.77
CA SER A 33 19.59 0.40 -0.33
C SER A 33 18.72 1.28 0.54
N GLU A 34 18.96 1.28 1.84
CA GLU A 34 18.25 2.14 2.76
C GLU A 34 19.05 3.41 3.03
N THR A 35 18.35 4.49 3.37
CA THR A 35 18.98 5.70 3.88
C THR A 35 18.20 6.20 5.07
N TRP A 36 18.93 6.58 6.12
CA TRP A 36 18.36 7.25 7.27
C TRP A 36 18.35 8.77 7.05
N GLU A 37 17.21 9.39 7.32
CA GLU A 37 17.03 10.84 7.39
C GLU A 37 16.63 11.24 8.82
N VAL A 38 17.06 12.43 9.26
CA VAL A 38 16.63 13.02 10.52
C VAL A 38 15.70 14.18 10.20
N LEU A 39 14.47 14.14 10.72
CA LEU A 39 13.45 15.16 10.55
C LEU A 39 13.34 16.07 11.77
N ASN A 40 12.40 17.02 11.72
CA ASN A 40 12.12 17.93 12.82
C ASN A 40 11.82 17.16 14.13
N PRO A 41 12.44 17.56 15.25
CA PRO A 41 12.23 16.91 16.53
C PRO A 41 10.79 17.07 17.01
N LEU A 42 10.39 16.19 17.92
CA LEU A 42 9.07 16.21 18.53
C LEU A 42 8.82 17.57 19.20
N VAL A 43 7.69 18.20 18.89
CA VAL A 43 7.32 19.52 19.46
C VAL A 43 7.14 19.49 20.98
N GLY A 44 6.82 18.32 21.55
CA GLY A 44 6.71 18.10 22.99
C GLY A 44 8.04 17.91 23.70
N GLY A 45 9.16 17.92 22.98
CA GLY A 45 10.48 17.63 23.55
C GLY A 45 10.73 16.14 23.78
N PRO A 46 11.81 15.81 24.51
CA PRO A 46 12.28 14.43 24.65
C PRO A 46 11.28 13.53 25.36
N ARG A 47 10.98 12.36 24.76
CA ARG A 47 10.10 11.36 25.37
C ARG A 47 10.47 9.92 25.01
N GLN A 48 10.14 8.99 25.90
CA GLN A 48 10.25 7.55 25.68
C GLN A 48 9.05 6.83 26.30
N GLU A 49 8.96 5.52 26.11
CA GLU A 49 7.84 4.66 26.51
C GLU A 49 6.48 5.23 26.09
N HIS A 50 6.48 5.93 24.97
CA HIS A 50 5.32 6.49 24.31
C HIS A 50 4.78 5.49 23.28
N ALA A 51 3.55 5.69 22.85
CA ALA A 51 3.01 4.97 21.70
C ALA A 51 3.06 5.84 20.44
N ALA A 52 3.11 5.22 19.27
CA ALA A 52 3.00 5.94 18.00
C ALA A 52 2.17 5.18 16.97
N VAL A 53 1.35 5.90 16.20
CA VAL A 53 0.47 5.31 15.19
C VAL A 53 0.33 6.22 13.96
N ALA A 54 0.11 5.63 12.78
CA ALA A 54 -0.23 6.37 11.56
C ALA A 54 -1.75 6.37 11.33
N LEU A 55 -2.32 7.55 11.06
CA LEU A 55 -3.72 7.72 10.70
C LEU A 55 -3.90 8.87 9.70
N GLY A 56 -4.45 8.53 8.53
CA GLY A 56 -4.52 9.48 7.41
C GLY A 56 -3.12 9.86 6.95
N GLU A 57 -2.85 11.16 6.80
CA GLU A 57 -1.52 11.70 6.44
C GLU A 57 -0.66 12.06 7.67
N ASN A 58 -1.03 11.59 8.86
CA ASN A 58 -0.40 12.00 10.10
C ASN A 58 0.14 10.83 10.91
N ILE A 59 1.20 11.10 11.66
CA ILE A 59 1.71 10.25 12.73
C ILE A 59 1.35 10.89 14.05
N TYR A 60 0.81 10.10 14.97
CA TYR A 60 0.48 10.53 16.32
C TYR A 60 1.49 9.92 17.28
N VAL A 61 2.06 10.75 18.14
CA VAL A 61 2.89 10.32 19.27
C VAL A 61 2.07 10.56 20.53
N ILE A 62 1.89 9.52 21.33
CA ILE A 62 0.85 9.44 22.35
C ILE A 62 1.50 9.15 23.69
N ALA A 63 1.39 10.11 24.60
CA ALA A 63 1.76 9.99 26.00
C ALA A 63 3.23 9.55 26.19
N GLY A 64 3.55 8.84 27.27
CA GLY A 64 4.89 8.32 27.57
C GLY A 64 5.48 8.89 28.84
N ILE A 65 6.81 8.92 28.91
CA ILE A 65 7.57 9.55 29.98
C ILE A 65 8.56 10.58 29.45
N GLU A 66 8.74 11.65 30.20
CA GLU A 66 9.71 12.72 29.94
C GLU A 66 10.64 12.91 31.14
N PRO A 67 11.83 13.52 30.96
CA PRO A 67 12.71 13.85 32.07
C PRO A 67 12.05 14.83 33.07
N ASP A 68 12.04 14.46 34.35
CA ASP A 68 11.55 15.32 35.44
C ASP A 68 12.45 15.15 36.67
N ALA A 69 13.37 16.10 36.85
CA ALA A 69 14.31 16.11 37.98
C ALA A 69 13.62 16.34 39.36
N SER A 70 12.33 16.70 39.38
CA SER A 70 11.57 16.80 40.62
C SER A 70 11.08 15.43 41.13
N GLN A 71 11.03 14.42 40.26
CA GLN A 71 10.65 13.06 40.63
C GLN A 71 11.85 12.28 41.16
N PRO A 72 11.69 11.42 42.19
CA PRO A 72 12.75 10.53 42.66
C PRO A 72 13.30 9.59 41.58
N THR A 73 12.46 9.29 40.57
CA THR A 73 12.77 8.42 39.43
C THR A 73 13.38 9.18 38.26
N GLY A 74 13.45 10.51 38.33
CA GLY A 74 13.97 11.37 37.27
C GLY A 74 13.05 11.50 36.04
N VAL A 75 11.84 10.94 36.10
CA VAL A 75 10.87 10.95 34.98
C VAL A 75 9.44 11.15 35.46
N SER A 76 8.62 11.84 34.66
CA SER A 76 7.17 12.00 34.85
C SER A 76 6.41 11.27 33.75
N THR A 77 5.21 10.77 34.07
CA THR A 77 4.28 10.23 33.06
C THR A 77 3.40 11.36 32.54
N ILE A 78 3.21 11.44 31.23
CA ILE A 78 2.49 12.53 30.56
C ILE A 78 1.28 12.04 29.79
N ASP A 79 0.38 12.97 29.44
CA ASP A 79 -0.85 12.73 28.68
C ASP A 79 -0.85 13.42 27.31
N SER A 80 0.20 14.18 26.98
CA SER A 80 0.22 14.96 25.74
C SER A 80 0.22 14.05 24.51
N VAL A 81 -0.45 14.54 23.46
CA VAL A 81 -0.51 13.87 22.17
C VAL A 81 -0.12 14.85 21.09
N GLU A 82 0.94 14.50 20.36
CA GLU A 82 1.42 15.29 19.23
C GLU A 82 1.01 14.61 17.92
N ARG A 83 0.64 15.42 16.94
CA ARG A 83 0.35 15.00 15.58
C ARG A 83 1.34 15.64 14.64
N TYR A 84 2.11 14.79 13.97
CA TYR A 84 3.01 15.15 12.88
C TYR A 84 2.31 14.98 11.54
N ASN A 85 2.18 16.06 10.77
CA ASN A 85 1.70 16.00 9.40
C ASN A 85 2.86 15.68 8.46
N VAL A 86 2.86 14.47 7.89
CA VAL A 86 4.01 13.99 7.12
C VAL A 86 4.25 14.82 5.84
N PRO A 87 3.23 15.16 5.02
CA PRO A 87 3.46 15.95 3.81
C PRO A 87 3.97 17.37 4.05
N LYS A 88 3.65 17.97 5.20
CA LYS A 88 4.02 19.34 5.55
C LYS A 88 5.27 19.45 6.39
N ASP A 89 5.73 18.35 6.99
CA ASP A 89 6.79 18.36 8.00
C ASP A 89 6.48 19.32 9.16
N GLU A 90 5.25 19.21 9.69
CA GLU A 90 4.73 20.11 10.72
C GLU A 90 4.17 19.32 11.91
N TRP A 91 4.58 19.71 13.12
CA TRP A 91 4.04 19.21 14.37
C TRP A 91 2.92 20.10 14.92
N SER A 92 1.94 19.48 15.57
CA SER A 92 0.88 20.17 16.30
C SER A 92 0.44 19.34 17.50
N PHE A 93 0.05 19.99 18.60
CA PHE A 93 -0.64 19.29 19.68
C PHE A 93 -2.10 19.01 19.30
N VAL A 94 -2.60 17.86 19.73
CA VAL A 94 -4.02 17.48 19.65
C VAL A 94 -4.55 17.24 21.07
N ALA A 95 -5.82 16.86 21.22
CA ALA A 95 -6.40 16.63 22.54
C ALA A 95 -5.55 15.62 23.34
N PRO A 96 -5.16 15.96 24.59
CA PRO A 96 -4.38 15.06 25.42
C PRO A 96 -5.21 13.84 25.79
N LEU A 97 -4.53 12.74 26.10
CA LEU A 97 -5.16 11.55 26.65
C LEU A 97 -5.88 11.93 27.96
N PRO A 98 -7.04 11.34 28.29
CA PRO A 98 -7.77 11.75 29.50
C PRO A 98 -7.04 11.52 30.82
N ILE A 99 -6.03 10.64 30.84
CA ILE A 99 -5.14 10.40 31.97
C ILE A 99 -3.69 10.21 31.49
N PRO A 100 -2.68 10.61 32.27
CA PRO A 100 -1.28 10.35 31.95
C PRO A 100 -0.97 8.85 31.91
N MET A 101 -0.34 8.41 30.83
CA MET A 101 -0.06 7.00 30.57
C MET A 101 1.31 6.81 29.91
N ASN A 102 2.02 5.76 30.30
CA ASN A 102 3.23 5.30 29.62
C ASN A 102 3.05 3.85 29.19
N HIS A 103 3.92 3.35 28.30
CA HIS A 103 3.77 2.05 27.64
C HIS A 103 2.34 1.81 27.12
N ALA A 104 1.72 2.86 26.58
CA ALA A 104 0.33 2.84 26.17
C ALA A 104 0.12 1.87 25.00
N ASN A 105 -0.93 1.06 25.08
CA ASN A 105 -1.27 0.12 24.02
C ASN A 105 -2.08 0.86 22.94
N ALA A 106 -1.42 1.53 22.00
CA ALA A 106 -2.10 2.30 20.95
C ALA A 106 -2.07 1.63 19.56
N ILE A 107 -3.21 1.62 18.86
CA ILE A 107 -3.32 1.14 17.47
C ILE A 107 -4.37 1.92 16.69
N THR A 108 -4.22 1.99 15.36
CA THR A 108 -5.23 2.54 14.47
C THR A 108 -6.14 1.45 13.88
N ALA A 109 -7.44 1.71 13.92
CA ALA A 109 -8.45 0.84 13.34
C ALA A 109 -9.69 1.67 12.95
N ASN A 110 -10.38 1.30 11.87
CA ASN A 110 -11.62 1.96 11.44
C ASN A 110 -11.56 3.51 11.37
N GLY A 111 -10.40 4.06 10.98
CA GLY A 111 -10.21 5.52 10.86
C GLY A 111 -10.03 6.27 12.18
N LYS A 112 -9.83 5.57 13.30
CA LYS A 112 -9.64 6.12 14.64
C LYS A 112 -8.41 5.54 15.32
N ILE A 113 -8.02 6.11 16.47
CA ILE A 113 -6.96 5.58 17.34
C ILE A 113 -7.60 4.98 18.58
N TYR A 114 -7.14 3.81 18.99
CA TYR A 114 -7.57 3.14 20.21
C TYR A 114 -6.37 3.03 21.13
N VAL A 115 -6.55 3.39 22.41
CA VAL A 115 -5.61 3.13 23.50
C VAL A 115 -6.28 2.13 24.43
N LEU A 116 -5.71 0.93 24.57
CA LEU A 116 -6.32 -0.18 25.30
C LEU A 116 -5.45 -0.59 26.50
N GLY A 117 -5.48 0.24 27.53
CA GLY A 117 -4.59 0.12 28.68
C GLY A 117 -3.17 0.67 28.40
N GLY A 118 -2.39 0.64 29.46
CA GLY A 118 -1.02 1.14 29.55
C GLY A 118 -0.57 1.08 31.01
N LEU A 119 0.51 1.75 31.36
CA LEU A 119 0.94 1.90 32.75
C LEU A 119 0.90 3.36 33.19
N SER A 120 0.91 3.59 34.49
CA SER A 120 1.10 4.92 35.08
C SER A 120 1.68 4.79 36.49
N GLY A 121 2.20 5.88 37.03
CA GLY A 121 2.79 5.94 38.36
C GLY A 121 4.09 6.73 38.41
N GLY A 122 4.71 6.74 39.59
CA GLY A 122 6.00 7.39 39.84
C GLY A 122 7.07 6.36 40.16
N THR A 123 7.15 5.92 41.43
CA THR A 123 8.17 4.97 41.92
C THR A 123 8.06 3.55 41.33
N ALA A 124 6.86 3.17 40.90
CA ALA A 124 6.59 1.96 40.15
C ALA A 124 5.46 2.25 39.17
N PHE A 125 5.54 1.68 37.97
CA PHE A 125 4.49 1.80 36.96
C PHE A 125 3.54 0.62 37.08
N ARG A 126 2.26 0.92 37.23
CA ARG A 126 1.18 -0.05 37.40
C ARG A 126 0.24 0.02 36.22
N ALA A 127 -0.25 -1.14 35.80
CA ALA A 127 -1.19 -1.20 34.70
C ALA A 127 -2.51 -0.50 35.00
N LEU A 128 -3.02 0.18 33.97
CA LEU A 128 -4.31 0.85 33.97
C LEU A 128 -5.30 0.05 33.11
N PRO A 129 -6.54 -0.14 33.59
CA PRO A 129 -7.59 -0.80 32.82
C PRO A 129 -8.19 0.11 31.73
N ASN A 130 -7.92 1.41 31.79
CA ASN A 130 -8.63 2.43 31.02
C ASN A 130 -8.40 2.29 29.51
N CYS A 131 -9.51 2.39 28.76
CA CYS A 131 -9.51 2.32 27.31
C CYS A 131 -10.12 3.58 26.71
N TYR A 132 -9.54 4.08 25.63
CA TYR A 132 -10.01 5.29 24.95
C TYR A 132 -10.00 5.14 23.43
N GLU A 133 -10.94 5.83 22.79
CA GLU A 133 -11.00 6.02 21.34
C GLU A 133 -10.80 7.50 21.02
N TYR A 134 -9.85 7.82 20.15
CA TYR A 134 -9.67 9.17 19.62
C TYR A 134 -10.26 9.30 18.23
N ASP A 135 -11.07 10.33 18.06
CA ASP A 135 -11.60 10.73 16.77
C ASP A 135 -10.82 11.95 16.23
N PRO A 136 -10.05 11.77 15.12
CA PRO A 136 -9.24 12.85 14.56
C PRO A 136 -10.08 13.97 13.91
N VAL A 137 -11.35 13.73 13.62
CA VAL A 137 -12.26 14.72 13.02
C VAL A 137 -12.74 15.70 14.09
N THR A 138 -13.10 15.17 15.27
CA THR A 138 -13.58 16.01 16.38
C THR A 138 -12.45 16.46 17.32
N ASN A 139 -11.26 15.89 17.18
CA ASN A 139 -10.12 16.12 18.07
C ASN A 139 -10.51 15.86 19.53
N ALA A 140 -11.10 14.69 19.80
CA ALA A 140 -11.60 14.33 21.12
C ALA A 140 -11.43 12.84 21.41
N TRP A 141 -11.20 12.54 22.68
CA TRP A 141 -11.19 11.18 23.22
C TRP A 141 -12.58 10.81 23.78
N ALA A 142 -13.02 9.60 23.53
CA ALA A 142 -14.17 8.97 24.15
C ALA A 142 -13.69 7.78 25.00
N GLU A 143 -14.27 7.61 26.18
CA GLU A 143 -14.01 6.45 27.03
C GLU A 143 -14.67 5.19 26.44
N LEU A 144 -13.94 4.09 26.48
CA LEU A 144 -14.39 2.76 26.07
C LEU A 144 -14.49 1.84 27.30
N PRO A 145 -15.21 0.71 27.20
CA PRO A 145 -15.15 -0.32 28.23
C PRO A 145 -13.71 -0.71 28.56
N SER A 146 -13.41 -0.64 29.85
CA SER A 146 -12.11 -0.98 30.39
C SER A 146 -11.71 -2.43 30.08
N MET A 147 -10.42 -2.72 30.18
CA MET A 147 -9.93 -4.10 30.17
C MET A 147 -10.63 -4.91 31.28
N PRO A 148 -10.92 -6.20 31.05
CA PRO A 148 -11.46 -7.07 32.10
C PRO A 148 -10.56 -7.09 33.33
N GLU A 149 -11.17 -7.13 34.52
CA GLU A 149 -10.47 -7.15 35.80
C GLU A 149 -9.41 -8.27 35.85
N GLY A 150 -8.19 -7.91 36.24
CA GLY A 150 -7.05 -8.83 36.33
C GLY A 150 -6.34 -9.08 34.99
N THR A 151 -6.71 -8.35 33.94
CA THR A 151 -6.02 -8.40 32.63
C THR A 151 -5.36 -7.08 32.24
N GLU A 152 -5.32 -6.12 33.15
CA GLU A 152 -4.72 -4.81 32.94
C GLU A 152 -3.22 -4.94 32.64
N ARG A 153 -2.77 -4.24 31.59
CA ARG A 153 -1.37 -4.30 31.16
C ARG A 153 -1.00 -3.13 30.25
N GLY A 154 0.28 -2.79 30.26
CA GLY A 154 0.93 -1.97 29.23
C GLY A 154 2.01 -2.75 28.51
N SER A 155 2.67 -2.10 27.54
CA SER A 155 3.75 -2.71 26.76
C SER A 155 3.33 -4.00 26.03
N SER A 156 2.06 -4.07 25.61
CA SER A 156 1.50 -5.20 24.88
C SER A 156 1.74 -5.08 23.37
N ILE A 157 1.76 -6.22 22.70
CA ILE A 157 1.80 -6.30 21.25
C ILE A 157 0.38 -6.20 20.71
N LEU A 158 0.15 -5.29 19.78
CA LEU A 158 -1.17 -5.02 19.20
C LEU A 158 -1.30 -5.46 17.76
N GLY A 159 -2.52 -5.83 17.35
CA GLY A 159 -2.81 -6.19 15.98
C GLY A 159 -4.28 -6.06 15.61
N ALA A 160 -4.60 -5.37 14.52
CA ALA A 160 -5.96 -5.23 14.02
C ALA A 160 -6.30 -6.36 13.02
N TYR A 161 -7.43 -7.04 13.24
CA TYR A 161 -7.93 -8.11 12.37
C TYR A 161 -9.46 -8.03 12.24
N GLY A 162 -9.92 -7.47 11.11
CA GLY A 162 -11.34 -7.16 10.92
C GLY A 162 -11.81 -6.12 11.94
N ASP A 163 -12.87 -6.45 12.68
CA ASP A 163 -13.41 -5.59 13.75
C ASP A 163 -12.75 -5.84 15.13
N LYS A 164 -11.69 -6.66 15.20
CA LYS A 164 -11.01 -7.01 16.45
C LYS A 164 -9.64 -6.37 16.56
N ILE A 165 -9.31 -5.91 17.76
CA ILE A 165 -7.95 -5.52 18.15
C ILE A 165 -7.43 -6.60 19.11
N ILE A 166 -6.36 -7.27 18.71
CA ILE A 166 -5.66 -8.27 19.53
C ILE A 166 -4.66 -7.54 20.42
N VAL A 167 -4.61 -7.92 21.69
CA VAL A 167 -3.69 -7.41 22.71
C VAL A 167 -2.99 -8.62 23.33
N ALA A 168 -1.69 -8.77 23.09
CA ALA A 168 -0.92 -9.94 23.53
C ALA A 168 0.24 -9.57 24.45
N GLY A 169 0.42 -10.35 25.52
CA GLY A 169 1.48 -10.13 26.49
C GLY A 169 1.40 -8.75 27.13
N GLY A 170 2.54 -8.28 27.65
CA GLY A 170 2.69 -7.01 28.35
C GLY A 170 3.15 -7.21 29.79
N ILE A 171 3.01 -6.16 30.58
CA ILE A 171 3.42 -6.10 31.98
C ILE A 171 2.33 -5.45 32.84
N SER A 172 2.07 -5.99 34.03
CA SER A 172 1.11 -5.44 35.01
C SER A 172 1.77 -4.51 36.03
N LEU A 173 3.04 -4.76 36.35
CA LEU A 173 3.83 -4.00 37.32
C LEU A 173 5.29 -3.94 36.87
N LEU A 174 5.83 -2.72 36.80
CA LEU A 174 7.24 -2.44 36.55
C LEU A 174 7.80 -1.56 37.67
N GLU A 175 8.64 -2.13 38.52
CA GLU A 175 9.46 -1.36 39.47
C GLU A 175 10.73 -0.90 38.77
N LEU A 176 11.06 0.39 38.89
CA LEU A 176 12.25 0.95 38.25
C LEU A 176 13.51 0.56 39.03
N GLY A 177 14.58 0.24 38.31
CA GLY A 177 15.89 -0.17 38.87
C GLY A 177 16.35 -1.53 38.37
N ALA A 178 17.63 -1.83 38.58
CA ALA A 178 18.28 -3.03 38.04
C ALA A 178 17.65 -4.36 38.52
N ASP A 179 17.13 -4.38 39.75
CA ASP A 179 16.49 -5.55 40.38
C ASP A 179 14.99 -5.35 40.61
N GLY A 180 14.39 -4.34 39.96
CA GLY A 180 12.97 -4.05 40.09
C GLY A 180 12.10 -5.21 39.59
N LEU A 181 11.02 -5.50 40.32
CA LEU A 181 10.06 -6.52 39.91
C LEU A 181 9.42 -6.17 38.56
N GLN A 182 9.34 -7.16 37.68
CA GLN A 182 8.66 -7.09 36.39
C GLN A 182 7.64 -8.22 36.27
N GLU A 183 6.36 -7.88 36.40
CA GLU A 183 5.27 -8.84 36.29
C GLU A 183 4.84 -9.01 34.82
N THR A 184 5.69 -9.70 34.05
CA THR A 184 5.39 -10.05 32.65
C THR A 184 4.22 -11.05 32.57
N VAL A 185 3.28 -10.81 31.65
CA VAL A 185 2.12 -11.67 31.41
C VAL A 185 2.18 -12.38 30.04
N ASP A 186 1.47 -13.50 29.93
CA ASP A 186 1.29 -14.29 28.70
C ASP A 186 -0.11 -14.17 28.09
N THR A 187 -0.98 -13.39 28.73
CA THR A 187 -2.40 -13.28 28.38
C THR A 187 -2.57 -12.67 26.99
N VAL A 188 -3.51 -13.23 26.24
CA VAL A 188 -3.92 -12.73 24.92
C VAL A 188 -5.42 -12.53 24.94
N SER A 189 -5.85 -11.31 24.63
CA SER A 189 -7.27 -10.98 24.50
C SER A 189 -7.51 -10.22 23.21
N SER A 190 -8.76 -10.20 22.77
CA SER A 190 -9.20 -9.35 21.67
C SER A 190 -10.35 -8.47 22.10
N TYR A 191 -10.32 -7.20 21.70
CA TYR A 191 -11.39 -6.24 21.86
C TYR A 191 -12.14 -6.09 20.54
N ASN A 192 -13.44 -6.32 20.53
CA ASN A 192 -14.28 -6.11 19.35
C ASN A 192 -14.78 -4.67 19.31
N ILE A 193 -14.39 -3.92 18.29
CA ILE A 193 -14.71 -2.49 18.14
C ILE A 193 -16.23 -2.24 18.03
N LYS A 194 -16.96 -3.15 17.38
CA LYS A 194 -18.41 -2.97 17.14
C LYS A 194 -19.24 -3.32 18.35
N THR A 195 -18.92 -4.44 19.01
CA THR A 195 -19.70 -4.91 20.16
C THR A 195 -19.18 -4.34 21.49
N GLN A 196 -17.96 -3.79 21.49
CA GLN A 196 -17.22 -3.32 22.66
C GLN A 196 -17.01 -4.41 23.73
N LEU A 197 -16.91 -5.66 23.28
CA LEU A 197 -16.70 -6.82 24.14
C LEU A 197 -15.26 -7.32 24.03
N TRP A 198 -14.75 -7.77 25.17
CA TRP A 198 -13.48 -8.47 25.27
C TRP A 198 -13.68 -9.99 25.19
N GLU A 199 -12.75 -10.65 24.50
CA GLU A 199 -12.69 -12.10 24.37
C GLU A 199 -11.28 -12.58 24.69
N THR A 200 -11.16 -13.69 25.42
CA THR A 200 -9.87 -14.34 25.66
C THR A 200 -9.48 -15.20 24.47
N LEU A 201 -8.20 -15.12 24.08
CA LEU A 201 -7.58 -15.96 23.07
C LEU A 201 -6.53 -16.88 23.73
N PRO A 202 -6.00 -17.89 23.03
CA PRO A 202 -4.95 -18.74 23.58
C PRO A 202 -3.72 -17.94 24.00
N SER A 203 -3.27 -18.15 25.24
CA SER A 203 -2.09 -17.51 25.82
C SER A 203 -0.84 -17.72 24.97
N LEU A 204 0.10 -16.77 25.07
CA LEU A 204 1.42 -16.88 24.48
C LEU A 204 2.14 -18.15 24.97
N PRO A 205 2.98 -18.80 24.14
CA PRO A 205 3.81 -19.93 24.57
C PRO A 205 4.76 -19.61 25.74
N GLU A 206 5.19 -18.34 25.86
CA GLU A 206 5.95 -17.79 26.99
C GLU A 206 5.49 -16.33 27.20
N GLY A 207 5.38 -15.89 28.46
CA GLY A 207 5.08 -14.48 28.76
C GLY A 207 6.08 -13.53 28.11
N ARG A 208 5.62 -12.35 27.67
CA ARG A 208 6.46 -11.40 26.95
C ARG A 208 5.94 -9.98 27.05
N GLU A 209 6.86 -9.06 27.26
CA GLU A 209 6.65 -7.61 27.30
C GLU A 209 7.70 -6.91 26.44
N HIS A 210 7.49 -5.61 26.16
CA HIS A 210 8.45 -4.79 25.39
C HIS A 210 8.90 -5.46 24.08
N ALA A 211 8.02 -6.27 23.51
CA ALA A 211 8.17 -6.88 22.20
C ALA A 211 7.39 -6.05 21.19
N GLY A 212 7.68 -6.29 19.91
CA GLY A 212 6.87 -5.74 18.84
C GLY A 212 6.19 -6.82 18.03
N GLY A 213 5.34 -6.41 17.09
CA GLY A 213 4.60 -7.35 16.27
C GLY A 213 3.34 -6.74 15.67
N GLY A 214 2.43 -7.60 15.25
CA GLY A 214 1.16 -7.21 14.64
C GLY A 214 0.63 -8.23 13.64
N VAL A 215 -0.43 -7.87 12.94
CA VAL A 215 -1.14 -8.77 12.01
C VAL A 215 -0.61 -8.62 10.58
N VAL A 216 -0.29 -9.75 9.95
CA VAL A 216 -0.06 -9.85 8.50
C VAL A 216 -0.92 -10.99 7.94
N GLY A 217 -1.89 -10.65 7.10
CA GLY A 217 -2.85 -11.63 6.59
C GLY A 217 -3.72 -12.21 7.71
N ASN A 218 -3.61 -13.53 7.95
CA ASN A 218 -4.33 -14.22 9.03
C ASN A 218 -3.40 -14.58 10.20
N SER A 219 -2.22 -13.98 10.29
CA SER A 219 -1.20 -14.35 11.26
C SER A 219 -0.88 -13.15 12.14
N PHE A 220 -0.91 -13.36 13.46
CA PHE A 220 -0.49 -12.38 14.45
C PHE A 220 0.92 -12.74 14.94
N TYR A 221 1.87 -11.85 14.70
CA TYR A 221 3.29 -12.03 15.03
C TYR A 221 3.64 -11.35 16.34
N VAL A 222 4.50 -12.00 17.12
CA VAL A 222 5.12 -11.46 18.33
C VAL A 222 6.62 -11.71 18.25
N VAL A 223 7.40 -10.64 18.32
CA VAL A 223 8.82 -10.61 17.92
C VAL A 223 9.66 -10.01 19.04
N GLY A 224 10.67 -10.77 19.49
CA GLY A 224 11.67 -10.28 20.44
C GLY A 224 11.13 -10.09 21.85
N GLY A 225 11.48 -8.98 22.49
CA GLY A 225 10.99 -8.62 23.83
C GLY A 225 11.81 -9.20 24.96
N ARG A 226 11.25 -9.12 26.16
CA ARG A 226 11.87 -9.66 27.38
C ARG A 226 10.86 -10.35 28.29
N PHE A 227 11.41 -11.07 29.26
CA PHE A 227 10.64 -11.80 30.26
C PHE A 227 11.22 -11.58 31.66
N ARG A 228 10.47 -10.86 32.50
CA ARG A 228 10.72 -10.61 33.94
C ARG A 228 12.00 -9.88 34.31
N SER A 229 12.84 -9.52 33.35
CA SER A 229 14.06 -8.76 33.59
C SER A 229 14.48 -8.03 32.32
N GLN A 230 15.05 -6.84 32.48
CA GLN A 230 15.62 -6.03 31.39
C GLN A 230 16.70 -6.80 30.60
N THR A 231 17.45 -7.70 31.25
CA THR A 231 18.51 -8.49 30.61
C THR A 231 18.01 -9.83 30.06
N ALA A 232 16.81 -10.27 30.44
CA ALA A 232 16.22 -11.52 30.01
C ALA A 232 15.50 -11.36 28.66
N VAL A 233 16.25 -10.90 27.67
CA VAL A 233 15.78 -10.66 26.30
C VAL A 233 15.50 -11.96 25.54
N ARG A 234 14.69 -11.88 24.49
CA ARG A 234 14.29 -13.00 23.64
C ARG A 234 14.58 -12.72 22.17
N ASP A 235 14.87 -13.80 21.45
CA ASP A 235 15.00 -13.83 19.99
C ASP A 235 13.83 -14.56 19.32
N THR A 236 12.87 -15.05 20.10
CA THR A 236 11.77 -15.87 19.60
C THR A 236 10.79 -15.06 18.78
N VAL A 237 10.27 -15.70 17.74
CA VAL A 237 9.19 -15.18 16.89
C VAL A 237 8.02 -16.13 17.00
N TYR A 238 6.96 -15.72 17.69
CA TYR A 238 5.74 -16.49 17.79
C TYR A 238 4.69 -15.98 16.81
N VAL A 239 3.93 -16.92 16.26
CA VAL A 239 2.87 -16.65 15.29
C VAL A 239 1.61 -17.38 15.72
N LEU A 240 0.55 -16.62 15.95
CA LEU A 240 -0.80 -17.15 16.13
C LEU A 240 -1.52 -17.14 14.78
N ASP A 241 -1.96 -18.30 14.32
CA ASP A 241 -2.92 -18.37 13.22
C ASP A 241 -4.30 -17.94 13.71
N LEU A 242 -4.84 -16.86 13.17
CA LEU A 242 -6.10 -16.25 13.63
C LEU A 242 -7.36 -17.01 13.17
N LYS A 243 -7.20 -18.09 12.39
CA LYS A 243 -8.29 -18.99 12.00
C LYS A 243 -8.31 -20.24 12.86
N THR A 244 -7.16 -20.85 13.11
CA THR A 244 -7.07 -22.08 13.92
C THR A 244 -6.84 -21.80 15.40
N LEU A 245 -6.38 -20.59 15.73
CA LEU A 245 -5.95 -20.17 17.06
C LEU A 245 -4.79 -21.02 17.61
N GLU A 246 -3.92 -21.50 16.73
CA GLU A 246 -2.74 -22.26 17.10
C GLU A 246 -1.48 -21.40 17.04
N TRP A 247 -0.64 -21.52 18.07
CA TRP A 247 0.67 -20.88 18.13
C TRP A 247 1.73 -21.75 17.44
N SER A 248 2.64 -21.09 16.74
CA SER A 248 3.84 -21.68 16.15
C SER A 248 5.04 -20.78 16.34
N GLU A 249 6.25 -21.34 16.26
CA GLU A 249 7.50 -20.58 16.28
C GLU A 249 8.08 -20.47 14.86
N ARG A 250 8.74 -19.36 14.57
CA ARG A 250 9.40 -19.05 13.30
C ARG A 250 10.89 -18.83 13.47
N ALA A 251 11.61 -18.54 12.38
CA ALA A 251 13.03 -18.24 12.45
C ALA A 251 13.32 -17.12 13.44
N ARG A 252 14.27 -17.38 14.32
CA ARG A 252 14.62 -16.50 15.44
C ARG A 252 15.35 -15.25 14.97
N MET A 253 15.12 -14.16 15.69
CA MET A 253 15.85 -12.90 15.52
C MET A 253 17.36 -13.14 15.59
N PRO A 254 18.17 -12.51 14.73
CA PRO A 254 19.62 -12.60 14.83
C PRO A 254 20.15 -12.01 16.13
N THR A 255 19.52 -10.94 16.63
CA THR A 255 19.92 -10.25 17.85
C THR A 255 18.76 -10.29 18.87
N PRO A 256 18.88 -11.06 19.98
CA PRO A 256 17.90 -11.06 21.06
C PRO A 256 17.86 -9.70 21.75
N ARG A 257 16.68 -9.08 21.89
CA ARG A 257 16.55 -7.76 22.52
C ARG A 257 15.11 -7.44 22.96
N GLY A 258 14.99 -6.67 24.04
CA GLY A 258 13.74 -6.09 24.54
C GLY A 258 13.55 -4.67 24.02
N GLY A 259 12.46 -3.99 24.40
CA GLY A 259 12.16 -2.62 23.96
C GLY A 259 12.11 -2.48 22.43
N VAL A 260 11.79 -3.56 21.72
CA VAL A 260 11.94 -3.66 20.27
C VAL A 260 10.84 -2.85 19.60
N SER A 261 11.27 -1.89 18.79
CA SER A 261 10.36 -1.13 17.96
C SER A 261 10.07 -1.89 16.66
N VAL A 262 8.80 -2.01 16.29
CA VAL A 262 8.38 -2.77 15.09
C VAL A 262 7.51 -1.95 14.17
N ALA A 263 7.82 -2.00 12.87
CA ALA A 263 6.93 -1.54 11.82
C ALA A 263 6.67 -2.68 10.82
N ILE A 264 5.40 -2.89 10.49
CA ILE A 264 4.99 -3.84 9.46
C ILE A 264 4.78 -3.05 8.17
N LEU A 265 5.52 -3.44 7.12
CA LEU A 265 5.36 -2.85 5.80
C LEU A 265 5.39 -3.97 4.75
N ARG A 266 4.24 -4.15 4.07
CA ARG A 266 4.01 -5.26 3.12
C ARG A 266 4.10 -6.61 3.86
N GLN A 267 4.87 -7.57 3.33
CA GLN A 267 5.08 -8.90 3.94
C GLN A 267 6.38 -8.98 4.75
N ARG A 268 6.80 -7.86 5.36
CA ARG A 268 8.05 -7.76 6.09
C ARG A 268 7.82 -7.08 7.44
N ILE A 269 8.51 -7.58 8.46
CA ILE A 269 8.49 -7.03 9.82
C ILE A 269 9.85 -6.42 10.08
N TYR A 270 9.90 -5.09 10.18
CA TYR A 270 11.13 -4.36 10.45
C TYR A 270 11.23 -4.14 11.95
N THR A 271 12.40 -4.41 12.50
CA THR A 271 12.73 -4.25 13.91
C THR A 271 13.84 -3.21 14.05
N PHE A 272 13.73 -2.35 15.05
CA PHE A 272 14.60 -1.20 15.24
C PHE A 272 15.00 -1.06 16.69
N GLY A 273 16.29 -0.89 16.92
CA GLY A 273 16.86 -0.60 18.23
C GLY A 273 16.47 -1.63 19.27
N GLY A 274 16.24 -1.18 20.50
CA GLY A 274 15.88 -2.00 21.64
C GLY A 274 16.90 -1.91 22.77
N GLU A 275 16.68 -2.71 23.81
CA GLU A 275 17.47 -2.75 25.05
C GLU A 275 17.90 -4.18 25.39
N GLY A 276 18.86 -4.30 26.32
CA GLY A 276 19.45 -5.57 26.74
C GLY A 276 20.88 -5.79 26.27
N ASN A 277 21.53 -4.75 25.72
CA ASN A 277 22.89 -4.86 25.21
C ASN A 277 23.91 -4.84 26.36
N LEU A 278 24.57 -5.98 26.61
CA LEU A 278 25.53 -6.12 27.71
C LEU A 278 26.94 -5.61 27.36
N ASP A 279 27.16 -5.10 26.15
CA ASP A 279 28.39 -4.39 25.82
C ASP A 279 28.48 -3.09 26.66
N PRO A 280 29.51 -2.91 27.50
CA PRO A 280 29.68 -1.71 28.33
C PRO A 280 29.69 -0.41 27.52
N GLU A 281 30.13 -0.45 26.25
CA GLU A 281 30.19 0.73 25.40
C GLU A 281 28.82 1.08 24.76
N ALA A 282 27.91 0.10 24.67
CA ALA A 282 26.60 0.27 24.04
C ALA A 282 25.56 0.92 24.97
N GLY A 283 25.82 1.01 26.28
CA GLY A 283 24.93 1.70 27.20
C GLY A 283 23.54 1.07 27.30
N PHE A 284 23.47 -0.26 27.24
CA PHE A 284 22.25 -1.07 27.30
C PHE A 284 21.33 -1.05 26.08
N VAL A 285 21.59 -0.19 25.09
CA VAL A 285 20.74 -0.01 23.91
C VAL A 285 21.34 -0.64 22.65
N PHE A 286 20.46 -0.95 21.69
CA PHE A 286 20.78 -1.47 20.37
C PHE A 286 20.52 -0.39 19.31
N ASN A 287 21.27 -0.43 18.21
CA ASN A 287 20.97 0.33 16.98
C ASN A 287 20.63 -0.59 15.81
N GLU A 288 20.46 -1.88 16.08
CA GLU A 288 20.19 -2.91 15.11
C GLU A 288 18.88 -2.66 14.38
N THR A 289 19.01 -2.54 13.05
CA THR A 289 17.90 -2.61 12.12
C THR A 289 17.90 -3.98 11.48
N GLU A 290 16.88 -4.79 11.75
CA GLU A 290 16.75 -6.14 11.19
C GLU A 290 15.34 -6.33 10.64
N VAL A 291 15.21 -6.99 9.51
CA VAL A 291 13.93 -7.25 8.86
C VAL A 291 13.69 -8.75 8.71
N TYR A 292 12.52 -9.18 9.13
CA TYR A 292 12.04 -10.53 8.95
C TYR A 292 11.21 -10.62 7.66
N ASP A 293 11.65 -11.46 6.73
CA ASP A 293 10.89 -11.81 5.53
C ASP A 293 9.95 -12.99 5.85
N ILE A 294 8.66 -12.69 5.95
CA ILE A 294 7.62 -13.66 6.27
C ILE A 294 7.56 -14.80 5.24
N ARG A 295 7.87 -14.53 3.97
CA ARG A 295 7.81 -15.56 2.91
C ARG A 295 9.01 -16.50 2.97
N GLY A 296 10.19 -15.94 3.24
CA GLY A 296 11.42 -16.71 3.34
C GLY A 296 11.61 -17.40 4.69
N ASP A 297 10.84 -16.98 5.71
CA ASP A 297 11.09 -17.35 7.11
C ASP A 297 12.56 -17.12 7.48
N CYS A 298 13.05 -15.92 7.17
CA CYS A 298 14.45 -15.54 7.33
C CYS A 298 14.62 -14.06 7.68
N TRP A 299 15.80 -13.74 8.19
CA TRP A 299 16.17 -12.40 8.63
C TRP A 299 17.25 -11.78 7.74
N GLU A 300 17.16 -10.47 7.57
CA GLU A 300 18.12 -9.63 6.87
C GLU A 300 18.53 -8.50 7.82
N LYS A 301 19.84 -8.18 7.90
CA LYS A 301 20.36 -7.04 8.65
C LYS A 301 20.48 -5.85 7.72
N LEU A 302 19.92 -4.70 8.12
CA LEU A 302 19.95 -3.45 7.36
C LEU A 302 20.95 -2.45 7.99
N GLN A 303 21.07 -1.27 7.39
CA GLN A 303 21.85 -0.18 7.99
C GLN A 303 21.32 0.12 9.40
N PRO A 304 22.18 0.13 10.43
CA PRO A 304 21.77 0.43 11.79
C PRO A 304 21.19 1.85 11.88
N MET A 305 20.34 2.05 12.88
CA MET A 305 19.83 3.37 13.24
C MET A 305 20.97 4.35 13.53
N ASN A 306 20.75 5.63 13.23
CA ASN A 306 21.76 6.65 13.53
C ASN A 306 21.96 6.81 15.04
N THR A 307 20.85 6.77 15.79
CA THR A 307 20.87 6.80 17.24
C THR A 307 20.43 5.44 17.80
N PRO A 308 21.27 4.76 18.60
CA PRO A 308 20.83 3.59 19.38
C PRO A 308 19.77 4.00 20.40
N ARG A 309 18.59 3.37 20.36
CA ARG A 309 17.49 3.71 21.28
C ARG A 309 16.48 2.58 21.49
N HIS A 310 15.71 2.67 22.57
CA HIS A 310 14.58 1.81 22.93
C HIS A 310 13.35 2.66 23.31
N GLY A 311 12.28 2.04 23.81
CA GLY A 311 11.13 2.77 24.35
C GLY A 311 10.45 3.67 23.32
N MET A 312 10.46 3.26 22.06
CA MET A 312 9.90 3.97 20.91
C MET A 312 9.04 3.03 20.07
N VAL A 313 8.12 3.58 19.29
CA VAL A 313 7.30 2.80 18.34
C VAL A 313 7.55 3.25 16.91
N ALA A 314 7.91 2.30 16.05
CA ALA A 314 8.19 2.51 14.64
C ALA A 314 6.88 2.48 13.85
N VAL A 315 6.68 3.50 13.00
CA VAL A 315 5.43 3.67 12.26
C VAL A 315 5.71 3.61 10.76
N ALA A 316 5.10 2.65 10.07
CA ALA A 316 5.16 2.58 8.61
C ALA A 316 4.18 3.57 7.98
N PHE A 317 4.68 4.49 7.14
CA PHE A 317 3.86 5.43 6.39
C PHE A 317 4.46 5.71 5.02
N ASN A 318 3.62 5.62 3.97
CA ASN A 318 3.98 5.88 2.57
C ASN A 318 5.31 5.24 2.11
N GLY A 319 5.56 3.98 2.49
CA GLY A 319 6.76 3.25 2.09
C GLY A 319 8.03 3.57 2.89
N SER A 320 7.97 4.51 3.84
CA SER A 320 9.06 4.80 4.78
C SER A 320 8.66 4.39 6.20
N ILE A 321 9.63 4.30 7.11
CA ILE A 321 9.40 3.93 8.50
C ILE A 321 9.95 5.04 9.41
N TYR A 322 9.09 5.53 10.28
CA TYR A 322 9.31 6.69 11.13
C TYR A 322 9.54 6.22 12.58
N THR A 323 10.56 6.74 13.25
CA THR A 323 10.94 6.38 14.63
C THR A 323 11.03 7.64 15.48
N PRO A 324 9.91 8.10 16.08
CA PRO A 324 9.88 9.25 16.96
C PRO A 324 10.46 8.94 18.35
N GLY A 325 11.24 9.87 18.91
CA GLY A 325 11.71 9.86 20.29
C GLY A 325 12.46 8.59 20.70
N GLY A 326 12.48 8.31 21.99
CA GLY A 326 13.03 7.08 22.57
C GLY A 326 14.06 7.34 23.68
N GLY A 327 14.39 6.26 24.39
CA GLY A 327 15.45 6.21 25.39
C GLY A 327 16.79 5.87 24.77
N ILE A 328 17.84 6.61 25.15
CA ILE A 328 19.23 6.39 24.72
C ILE A 328 20.08 5.92 25.91
N ARG A 329 21.37 5.68 25.65
CA ARG A 329 22.39 5.34 26.64
C ARG A 329 22.28 6.19 27.92
N ASP A 330 22.56 5.55 29.05
CA ASP A 330 22.58 6.16 30.40
C ASP A 330 21.24 6.80 30.81
N PHE A 331 20.12 6.24 30.33
CA PHE A 331 18.75 6.72 30.55
C PHE A 331 18.48 8.13 30.00
N GLY A 332 19.30 8.61 29.06
CA GLY A 332 18.99 9.82 28.31
C GLY A 332 17.70 9.63 27.51
N ILE A 333 16.99 10.72 27.26
CA ILE A 333 15.76 10.72 26.45
C ILE A 333 15.97 11.70 25.31
N VAL A 334 15.52 11.34 24.11
CA VAL A 334 15.64 12.18 22.91
C VAL A 334 14.28 12.51 22.30
N ASP A 335 14.24 13.59 21.53
CA ASP A 335 13.10 14.06 20.75
C ASP A 335 13.32 13.87 19.24
N ASN A 336 14.34 13.11 18.85
CA ASN A 336 14.69 12.96 17.45
C ASN A 336 13.63 12.17 16.68
N MET A 337 13.46 12.54 15.42
CA MET A 337 12.59 11.85 14.48
C MET A 337 13.47 11.28 13.37
N GLU A 338 13.80 9.99 13.42
CA GLU A 338 14.54 9.37 12.32
C GLU A 338 13.62 8.57 11.41
N VAL A 339 13.88 8.69 10.12
CA VAL A 339 13.11 8.01 9.07
C VAL A 339 14.03 7.09 8.30
N LEU A 340 13.67 5.81 8.27
CA LEU A 340 14.24 4.87 7.33
C LEU A 340 13.50 5.00 6.01
N HIS A 341 14.16 5.62 5.04
CA HIS A 341 13.74 5.54 3.65
C HIS A 341 14.22 4.21 3.09
N LEU A 342 13.26 3.33 2.81
CA LEU A 342 13.52 2.13 2.06
C LEU A 342 13.64 2.56 0.59
N GLY A 343 14.86 2.68 0.10
CA GLY A 343 15.10 3.00 -1.30
C GLY A 343 14.37 2.01 -2.21
N SER A 344 14.05 2.42 -3.43
CA SER A 344 13.64 1.46 -4.46
C SER A 344 14.71 0.37 -4.55
N PHE A 345 14.37 -0.87 -4.17
CA PHE A 345 15.24 -2.05 -4.24
C PHE A 345 16.32 -1.90 -5.33
N LYS A 346 17.55 -1.57 -4.95
CA LYS A 346 18.71 -1.76 -5.84
C LYS A 346 19.01 -3.25 -5.79
N CYS A 347 18.49 -4.02 -6.74
CA CYS A 347 18.99 -5.38 -6.99
C CYS A 347 20.49 -5.29 -7.35
N PHE A 348 21.37 -5.51 -6.37
CA PHE A 348 22.73 -5.94 -6.68
C PHE A 348 22.69 -7.44 -6.97
N LEU A 349 22.85 -7.73 -8.25
CA LEU A 349 22.91 -9.05 -8.85
C LEU A 349 24.20 -9.75 -8.38
N TYR A 350 24.12 -10.69 -7.43
CA TYR A 350 25.17 -11.72 -7.31
C TYR A 350 24.78 -12.89 -8.20
N ILE A 351 25.46 -12.94 -9.34
CA ILE A 351 25.43 -14.06 -10.27
C ILE A 351 26.10 -15.26 -9.60
N SER A 352 25.34 -16.31 -9.32
CA SER A 352 25.89 -17.67 -9.27
C SER A 352 25.27 -18.46 -10.42
N PHE A 353 26.12 -18.76 -11.41
CA PHE A 353 25.77 -19.66 -12.49
C PHE A 353 25.62 -21.08 -11.95
N THR A 354 24.39 -21.56 -11.84
CA THR A 354 24.08 -22.96 -12.16
C THR A 354 22.77 -22.99 -12.93
N SER A 355 22.88 -23.11 -14.24
CA SER A 355 21.77 -23.44 -15.12
C SER A 355 21.21 -24.81 -14.75
N THR A 356 20.07 -24.85 -14.07
CA THR A 356 19.20 -26.03 -14.08
C THR A 356 18.09 -25.80 -15.12
N PRO A 357 17.86 -26.74 -16.05
CA PRO A 357 16.83 -26.61 -17.07
C PRO A 357 15.44 -26.56 -16.44
N PHE A 358 14.60 -25.67 -16.95
CA PHE A 358 13.22 -25.44 -16.54
C PHE A 358 12.39 -26.73 -16.66
N SER A 359 11.71 -27.12 -15.58
CA SER A 359 10.76 -28.24 -15.61
C SER A 359 9.40 -27.76 -16.16
N PRO A 360 8.68 -28.53 -17.00
CA PRO A 360 7.51 -28.06 -17.75
C PRO A 360 6.21 -27.86 -16.95
N THR A 361 6.25 -27.82 -15.61
CA THR A 361 5.08 -28.07 -14.76
C THR A 361 4.59 -26.90 -13.89
N SER A 362 5.03 -25.65 -14.12
CA SER A 362 4.43 -24.53 -13.38
C SER A 362 3.01 -24.22 -13.89
N LYS A 363 2.03 -24.17 -12.98
CA LYS A 363 0.65 -23.71 -13.25
C LYS A 363 0.50 -22.28 -12.73
N MET A 364 -0.36 -21.48 -13.36
CA MET A 364 -0.75 -20.16 -12.85
C MET A 364 -2.27 -20.04 -12.70
N GLN A 365 -2.73 -19.12 -11.87
CA GLN A 365 -4.12 -18.70 -11.85
C GLN A 365 -4.33 -17.52 -12.82
N ALA A 366 -5.42 -17.55 -13.57
CA ALA A 366 -5.82 -16.46 -14.43
C ALA A 366 -7.34 -16.40 -14.57
N TRP A 367 -7.89 -15.19 -14.56
CA TRP A 367 -9.21 -14.99 -15.16
C TRP A 367 -9.05 -15.13 -16.66
N GLN A 368 -9.89 -15.97 -17.27
CA GLN A 368 -9.89 -16.18 -18.71
C GLN A 368 -11.27 -15.87 -19.28
N TYR A 369 -11.28 -15.33 -20.50
CA TYR A 369 -12.52 -15.22 -21.26
C TYR A 369 -13.13 -16.59 -21.48
N THR A 370 -14.42 -16.71 -21.18
CA THR A 370 -15.31 -17.73 -21.75
C THR A 370 -16.02 -17.14 -22.97
N THR A 371 -17.05 -17.81 -23.48
CA THR A 371 -17.89 -17.26 -24.54
C THR A 371 -18.66 -16.05 -24.01
N ILE A 372 -18.33 -14.84 -24.50
CA ILE A 372 -19.11 -13.65 -24.17
C ILE A 372 -20.50 -13.74 -24.82
N THR A 373 -21.52 -13.94 -23.98
CA THR A 373 -22.92 -14.07 -24.41
C THR A 373 -23.77 -12.86 -24.04
N LYS A 374 -23.42 -12.14 -22.96
CA LYS A 374 -24.12 -10.93 -22.50
C LYS A 374 -23.15 -9.84 -22.07
N THR A 375 -22.46 -10.03 -20.94
CA THR A 375 -21.55 -9.05 -20.36
C THR A 375 -20.21 -9.69 -19.98
N LEU A 376 -19.14 -8.89 -19.97
CA LEU A 376 -17.78 -9.33 -19.63
C LEU A 376 -17.74 -10.05 -18.29
N GLU A 377 -18.28 -9.45 -17.23
CA GLU A 377 -18.24 -10.00 -15.87
C GLU A 377 -18.89 -11.39 -15.76
N ASN A 378 -19.94 -11.67 -16.55
CA ASN A 378 -20.59 -12.98 -16.61
C ASN A 378 -19.85 -13.99 -17.50
N SER A 379 -18.83 -13.51 -18.22
CA SER A 379 -18.07 -14.25 -19.21
C SER A 379 -16.61 -14.44 -18.78
N LEU A 380 -16.29 -14.13 -17.53
CA LEU A 380 -15.00 -14.41 -16.91
C LEU A 380 -15.09 -15.69 -16.08
N SER A 381 -14.13 -16.59 -16.28
CA SER A 381 -13.95 -17.77 -15.44
C SER A 381 -12.55 -17.79 -14.85
N LEU A 382 -12.46 -18.02 -13.54
CA LEU A 382 -11.19 -18.19 -12.85
C LEU A 382 -10.63 -19.59 -13.15
N ASN A 383 -9.58 -19.65 -13.97
CA ASN A 383 -8.83 -20.87 -14.20
C ASN A 383 -7.66 -20.93 -13.22
N LYS A 384 -7.74 -21.84 -12.24
CA LYS A 384 -6.72 -22.00 -11.19
C LYS A 384 -5.46 -22.74 -11.65
N ILE A 385 -5.48 -23.35 -12.84
CA ILE A 385 -4.41 -24.18 -13.38
C ILE A 385 -4.09 -23.81 -14.84
N ALA A 386 -4.21 -22.52 -15.16
CA ALA A 386 -3.86 -22.00 -16.48
C ALA A 386 -2.38 -22.25 -16.78
N THR A 387 -2.09 -22.54 -18.04
CA THR A 387 -0.71 -22.68 -18.52
C THR A 387 -0.05 -21.30 -18.56
N PRO A 388 1.07 -21.08 -17.85
CA PRO A 388 1.78 -19.81 -17.89
C PRO A 388 2.43 -19.59 -19.26
N PRO A 389 2.78 -18.34 -19.60
CA PRO A 389 3.61 -18.07 -20.76
C PRO A 389 5.01 -18.67 -20.54
N ASP A 390 5.54 -19.34 -21.56
CA ASP A 390 6.91 -19.84 -21.53
C ASP A 390 7.88 -18.71 -21.89
N ALA A 391 8.68 -18.29 -20.91
CA ALA A 391 9.66 -17.23 -21.05
C ALA A 391 10.63 -17.46 -22.22
N SER A 392 11.05 -18.72 -22.44
CA SER A 392 11.99 -19.07 -23.52
C SER A 392 11.40 -18.96 -24.93
N SER A 393 10.07 -18.87 -25.02
CA SER A 393 9.32 -18.73 -26.27
C SER A 393 8.90 -17.30 -26.60
N LEU A 394 9.14 -16.33 -25.70
CA LEU A 394 8.70 -14.94 -25.89
C LEU A 394 9.54 -14.25 -26.99
N PRO A 395 9.00 -13.27 -27.72
CA PRO A 395 9.85 -12.42 -28.56
C PRO A 395 10.94 -11.73 -27.73
N LYS A 396 12.10 -11.42 -28.33
CA LYS A 396 13.26 -10.84 -27.62
C LYS A 396 12.97 -9.50 -26.97
N ASP A 397 12.05 -8.73 -27.52
CA ASP A 397 11.59 -7.44 -27.03
C ASP A 397 10.40 -7.55 -26.07
N HIS A 398 10.06 -8.76 -25.62
CA HIS A 398 8.99 -9.01 -24.65
C HIS A 398 9.55 -9.53 -23.34
N VAL A 399 8.80 -9.24 -22.28
CA VAL A 399 9.11 -9.70 -20.92
C VAL A 399 7.93 -10.43 -20.32
N LEU A 400 8.25 -11.40 -19.47
CA LEU A 400 7.29 -12.05 -18.58
C LEU A 400 7.20 -11.22 -17.30
N ILE A 401 5.99 -10.90 -16.86
CA ILE A 401 5.74 -10.05 -15.69
C ILE A 401 4.84 -10.78 -14.70
N GLU A 402 5.23 -10.81 -13.44
CA GLU A 402 4.37 -11.16 -12.30
C GLU A 402 3.53 -9.96 -11.91
N VAL A 403 2.21 -10.07 -12.01
CA VAL A 403 1.29 -8.96 -11.77
C VAL A 403 1.06 -8.78 -10.27
N ILE A 404 1.23 -7.55 -9.77
CA ILE A 404 0.92 -7.18 -8.37
C ILE A 404 -0.48 -6.60 -8.27
N THR A 405 -0.83 -5.72 -9.19
CA THR A 405 -2.09 -4.97 -9.18
C THR A 405 -2.45 -4.58 -10.61
N ALA A 406 -3.74 -4.59 -10.92
CA ALA A 406 -4.27 -4.35 -12.24
C ALA A 406 -5.30 -3.22 -12.20
N GLY A 407 -5.23 -2.30 -13.17
CA GLY A 407 -6.28 -1.32 -13.41
C GLY A 407 -7.29 -1.87 -14.41
N ILE A 408 -8.58 -1.56 -14.22
CA ILE A 408 -9.63 -1.94 -15.17
C ILE A 408 -10.24 -0.73 -15.88
N ASN A 409 -10.49 -0.88 -17.18
CA ASN A 409 -10.92 0.21 -18.05
C ASN A 409 -12.21 -0.12 -18.82
N PRO A 410 -13.03 0.88 -19.18
CA PRO A 410 -14.25 0.63 -19.94
C PRO A 410 -14.04 -0.03 -21.30
N VAL A 411 -12.88 0.22 -21.93
CA VAL A 411 -12.53 -0.40 -23.23
C VAL A 411 -12.47 -1.93 -23.12
N GLU A 412 -12.15 -2.46 -21.95
CA GLU A 412 -11.99 -3.90 -21.70
C GLU A 412 -13.32 -4.64 -21.72
N TYR A 413 -14.45 -4.01 -21.36
CA TYR A 413 -15.77 -4.63 -21.52
C TYR A 413 -16.46 -4.18 -22.81
N LYS A 414 -16.26 -2.94 -23.26
CA LYS A 414 -16.94 -2.41 -24.45
C LYS A 414 -16.54 -3.11 -25.74
N LEU A 415 -15.24 -3.36 -25.96
CA LEU A 415 -14.76 -3.97 -27.21
C LEU A 415 -15.13 -5.46 -27.33
N PRO A 416 -14.93 -6.31 -26.29
CA PRO A 416 -15.28 -7.73 -26.38
C PRO A 416 -16.78 -7.99 -26.53
N GLU A 417 -17.63 -7.04 -26.15
CA GLU A 417 -19.10 -7.13 -26.22
C GLU A 417 -19.69 -6.69 -27.55
N ILE A 418 -18.89 -6.12 -28.48
CA ILE A 418 -19.39 -5.76 -29.80
C ILE A 418 -19.86 -7.04 -30.51
N PRO A 419 -21.14 -7.16 -30.92
CA PRO A 419 -21.66 -8.36 -31.53
C PRO A 419 -20.84 -8.79 -32.73
N VAL A 420 -20.55 -10.10 -32.84
CA VAL A 420 -19.73 -10.71 -33.89
C VAL A 420 -18.25 -10.29 -33.82
N PHE A 421 -17.95 -9.00 -33.85
CA PHE A 421 -16.59 -8.46 -33.85
C PHE A 421 -15.79 -8.80 -32.58
N GLY A 422 -16.40 -8.67 -31.40
CA GLY A 422 -15.78 -9.02 -30.12
C GLY A 422 -15.33 -10.48 -30.06
N LYS A 423 -16.15 -11.40 -30.57
CA LYS A 423 -15.81 -12.83 -30.67
C LYS A 423 -14.59 -13.09 -31.55
N PHE A 424 -14.41 -12.30 -32.62
CA PHE A 424 -13.23 -12.41 -33.47
C PHE A 424 -11.97 -11.86 -32.81
N MET A 425 -12.05 -10.93 -31.86
CA MET A 425 -10.88 -10.36 -31.19
C MET A 425 -10.36 -11.22 -30.03
N ILE A 426 -11.26 -11.92 -29.33
CA ILE A 426 -10.92 -12.75 -28.18
C ILE A 426 -10.23 -14.03 -28.65
N GLN A 427 -9.07 -14.32 -28.06
CA GLN A 427 -8.36 -15.57 -28.31
C GLN A 427 -8.82 -16.65 -27.31
N PRO A 428 -8.87 -17.93 -27.68
CA PRO A 428 -9.19 -19.00 -26.74
C PRO A 428 -8.28 -18.99 -25.52
N ARG A 429 -8.86 -19.08 -24.31
CA ARG A 429 -8.13 -19.10 -23.03
C ARG A 429 -7.23 -17.86 -22.83
N SER A 430 -7.59 -16.72 -23.40
CA SER A 430 -6.87 -15.47 -23.14
C SER A 430 -7.29 -14.86 -21.81
N SER A 431 -6.35 -14.19 -21.15
CA SER A 431 -6.59 -13.48 -19.89
C SER A 431 -6.88 -11.99 -20.18
N PRO A 432 -7.96 -11.39 -19.63
CA PRO A 432 -8.28 -9.98 -19.80
C PRO A 432 -7.30 -9.06 -19.04
N GLY A 433 -7.56 -7.75 -19.11
CA GLY A 433 -6.82 -6.71 -18.40
C GLY A 433 -5.71 -6.10 -19.26
N LEU A 434 -5.60 -4.78 -19.20
CA LEU A 434 -4.60 -4.01 -19.95
C LEU A 434 -3.58 -3.37 -19.02
N ASP A 435 -4.06 -2.71 -17.97
CA ASP A 435 -3.23 -1.88 -17.11
C ASP A 435 -2.72 -2.67 -15.92
N PHE A 436 -1.48 -2.39 -15.52
CA PHE A 436 -0.84 -3.12 -14.43
C PHE A 436 0.31 -2.35 -13.79
N CYS A 437 0.63 -2.80 -12.58
CA CYS A 437 1.96 -2.72 -12.01
C CYS A 437 2.39 -4.12 -11.57
N GLY A 438 3.65 -4.48 -11.82
CA GLY A 438 4.17 -5.82 -11.61
C GLY A 438 5.69 -5.89 -11.54
N ARG A 439 6.21 -7.10 -11.41
CA ARG A 439 7.66 -7.40 -11.39
C ARG A 439 8.05 -8.15 -12.63
N ILE A 440 9.19 -7.80 -13.22
CA ILE A 440 9.80 -8.59 -14.29
C ILE A 440 10.11 -9.98 -13.73
N LYS A 441 9.51 -11.03 -14.30
CA LYS A 441 9.72 -12.41 -13.89
C LYS A 441 10.79 -13.10 -14.73
N ALA A 442 10.85 -12.80 -16.02
CA ALA A 442 11.85 -13.33 -16.93
C ALA A 442 11.91 -12.49 -18.21
N THR A 443 13.04 -12.57 -18.91
CA THR A 443 13.26 -11.98 -20.23
C THR A 443 13.71 -13.08 -21.20
N ASN A 444 13.40 -12.95 -22.50
CA ASN A 444 13.94 -13.86 -23.51
C ASN A 444 15.16 -13.25 -24.22
N GLY A 445 16.26 -13.09 -23.48
CA GLY A 445 17.51 -12.52 -23.97
C GLY A 445 17.89 -11.19 -23.30
N THR A 446 18.67 -10.37 -24.01
CA THR A 446 19.11 -9.04 -23.56
C THR A 446 17.95 -8.06 -23.56
N SER A 447 17.54 -7.64 -22.37
CA SER A 447 16.58 -6.56 -22.13
C SER A 447 17.22 -5.56 -21.18
N ASP A 448 16.85 -4.28 -21.28
CA ASP A 448 17.26 -3.26 -20.31
C ASP A 448 16.59 -3.47 -18.93
N PHE A 449 15.64 -4.40 -18.85
CA PHE A 449 14.95 -4.76 -17.62
C PHE A 449 15.58 -5.98 -16.95
N SER A 450 15.70 -5.89 -15.62
CA SER A 450 16.22 -6.97 -14.78
C SER A 450 15.09 -7.74 -14.11
N GLU A 451 15.28 -9.05 -13.89
CA GLU A 451 14.35 -9.85 -13.07
C GLU A 451 14.16 -9.19 -11.67
N GLY A 452 12.92 -9.18 -11.19
CA GLY A 452 12.51 -8.55 -9.93
C GLY A 452 12.17 -7.05 -10.03
N GLN A 453 12.59 -6.37 -11.11
CA GLN A 453 12.36 -4.93 -11.30
C GLN A 453 10.87 -4.61 -11.36
N LEU A 454 10.45 -3.58 -10.60
CA LEU A 454 9.09 -3.07 -10.65
C LEU A 454 8.88 -2.25 -11.91
N VAL A 455 7.81 -2.57 -12.63
CA VAL A 455 7.40 -1.90 -13.86
C VAL A 455 5.90 -1.65 -13.83
N PHE A 456 5.46 -0.67 -14.58
CA PHE A 456 4.05 -0.39 -14.82
C PHE A 456 3.82 -0.04 -16.29
N GLY A 457 2.57 -0.15 -16.74
CA GLY A 457 2.22 0.17 -18.11
C GLY A 457 0.84 -0.35 -18.50
N ALA A 458 0.63 -0.42 -19.81
CA ALA A 458 -0.60 -0.90 -20.40
C ALA A 458 -0.31 -1.76 -21.64
N LEU A 459 -1.10 -2.81 -21.86
CA LEU A 459 -1.06 -3.55 -23.11
C LEU A 459 -1.82 -2.82 -24.22
N SER A 460 -1.36 -2.99 -25.46
CA SER A 460 -2.05 -2.43 -26.61
C SER A 460 -3.16 -3.37 -27.12
N ILE A 461 -4.18 -2.77 -27.72
CA ILE A 461 -5.24 -3.51 -28.42
C ILE A 461 -4.91 -3.49 -29.92
N GLY A 462 -4.59 -4.67 -30.45
CA GLY A 462 -4.32 -4.89 -31.88
C GLY A 462 -5.54 -5.42 -32.62
N THR A 463 -5.29 -6.25 -33.65
CA THR A 463 -6.34 -7.04 -34.32
C THR A 463 -6.93 -8.14 -33.43
N LYS A 464 -6.21 -8.50 -32.36
CA LYS A 464 -6.63 -9.40 -31.29
C LYS A 464 -6.37 -8.73 -29.94
N LEU A 465 -7.16 -9.12 -28.95
CA LEU A 465 -6.86 -8.78 -27.55
C LEU A 465 -5.64 -9.56 -27.08
N PRO A 466 -4.89 -9.03 -26.08
CA PRO A 466 -3.74 -9.73 -25.53
C PRO A 466 -4.09 -11.15 -25.07
N LYS A 467 -3.19 -12.10 -25.33
CA LYS A 467 -3.36 -13.48 -24.87
C LYS A 467 -3.15 -13.61 -23.36
N PHE A 468 -2.18 -12.87 -22.82
CA PHE A 468 -1.79 -12.90 -21.42
C PHE A 468 -1.88 -11.47 -20.84
N GLY A 469 -3.09 -11.04 -20.51
CA GLY A 469 -3.37 -9.72 -19.91
C GLY A 469 -3.18 -9.67 -18.40
N SER A 470 -3.43 -8.49 -17.81
CA SER A 470 -3.14 -8.20 -16.41
C SER A 470 -4.07 -8.87 -15.39
N LEU A 471 -5.08 -9.64 -15.82
CA LEU A 471 -5.88 -10.52 -14.95
C LEU A 471 -5.38 -11.97 -14.90
N GLY A 472 -4.16 -12.24 -15.37
CA GLY A 472 -3.39 -13.43 -15.03
C GLY A 472 -2.30 -13.11 -14.00
N GLN A 473 -1.95 -14.07 -13.13
CA GLN A 473 -0.81 -13.92 -12.22
C GLN A 473 0.50 -13.62 -12.97
N LEU A 474 0.63 -14.16 -14.19
CA LEU A 474 1.69 -13.82 -15.12
C LEU A 474 1.10 -13.22 -16.41
N MET A 475 1.74 -12.17 -16.90
CA MET A 475 1.38 -11.49 -18.14
C MET A 475 2.61 -11.31 -19.03
N VAL A 476 2.36 -10.97 -20.30
CA VAL A 476 3.43 -10.71 -21.28
C VAL A 476 3.25 -9.31 -21.84
N ALA A 477 4.31 -8.50 -21.81
CA ALA A 477 4.31 -7.16 -22.37
C ALA A 477 5.56 -6.91 -23.24
N PRO A 478 5.44 -6.14 -24.34
CA PRO A 478 6.60 -5.56 -25.02
C PRO A 478 7.34 -4.58 -24.09
N CYS A 479 8.66 -4.56 -24.19
CA CYS A 479 9.53 -3.63 -23.46
C CYS A 479 9.20 -2.15 -23.74
N SER A 480 8.63 -1.82 -24.90
CA SER A 480 8.21 -0.47 -25.28
C SER A 480 6.90 -0.03 -24.65
N HIS A 481 6.13 -0.95 -24.04
CA HIS A 481 4.83 -0.67 -23.43
C HIS A 481 4.90 -0.50 -21.91
N ILE A 482 6.11 -0.58 -21.34
CA ILE A 482 6.34 -0.56 -19.91
C ILE A 482 7.44 0.44 -19.57
N ALA A 483 7.34 1.01 -18.37
CA ALA A 483 8.36 1.85 -17.77
C ALA A 483 8.74 1.31 -16.39
N PRO A 484 9.99 1.57 -15.93
CA PRO A 484 10.34 1.38 -14.53
C PRO A 484 9.38 2.14 -13.62
N LEU A 485 8.93 1.51 -12.53
CA LEU A 485 8.16 2.21 -11.52
C LEU A 485 9.08 3.20 -10.78
N PRO A 486 8.78 4.51 -10.76
CA PRO A 486 9.60 5.47 -10.02
C PRO A 486 9.61 5.17 -8.52
N PRO A 487 10.73 5.43 -7.82
CA PRO A 487 10.81 5.27 -6.37
C PRO A 487 9.70 6.06 -5.65
N GLY A 488 9.09 5.47 -4.61
CA GLY A 488 8.04 6.13 -3.82
C GLY A 488 6.63 6.09 -4.43
N VAL A 489 6.46 5.73 -5.70
CA VAL A 489 5.13 5.62 -6.32
C VAL A 489 4.42 4.34 -5.87
N ASN A 490 3.17 4.46 -5.41
CA ASN A 490 2.36 3.32 -5.01
C ASN A 490 2.03 2.42 -6.21
N PRO A 491 2.24 1.09 -6.14
CA PRO A 491 1.89 0.17 -7.23
C PRO A 491 0.43 0.26 -7.69
N ASP A 492 -0.52 0.47 -6.78
CA ASP A 492 -1.94 0.57 -7.13
C ASP A 492 -2.22 1.83 -7.96
N ASP A 493 -1.58 2.94 -7.57
CA ASP A 493 -1.67 4.20 -8.32
C ASP A 493 -1.04 4.02 -9.71
N ALA A 494 0.10 3.35 -9.79
CA ALA A 494 0.78 3.09 -11.06
C ALA A 494 -0.04 2.20 -12.01
N ALA A 495 -0.77 1.22 -11.48
CA ALA A 495 -1.67 0.39 -12.28
C ALA A 495 -2.90 1.15 -12.78
N ALA A 496 -3.25 2.29 -12.20
CA ALA A 496 -4.33 3.15 -12.68
C ALA A 496 -3.87 4.19 -13.73
N LEU A 497 -2.56 4.27 -14.04
CA LEU A 497 -2.02 5.22 -15.01
C LEU A 497 -2.09 4.75 -16.46
N GLY A 498 -2.15 3.44 -16.69
CA GLY A 498 -1.92 2.80 -17.99
C GLY A 498 -2.75 3.41 -19.13
N THR A 499 -3.92 2.86 -19.39
CA THR A 499 -4.74 3.18 -20.56
C THR A 499 -5.17 4.64 -20.55
N ALA A 500 -5.65 5.15 -19.42
CA ALA A 500 -6.24 6.48 -19.38
C ALA A 500 -5.26 7.61 -19.10
N GLY A 501 -4.21 7.37 -18.31
CA GLY A 501 -3.11 8.32 -18.21
C GLY A 501 -2.43 8.49 -19.58
N LEU A 502 -2.14 7.40 -20.29
CA LEU A 502 -1.63 7.51 -21.66
C LEU A 502 -2.61 8.20 -22.62
N THR A 503 -3.90 7.88 -22.54
CA THR A 503 -4.92 8.56 -23.36
C THR A 503 -4.96 10.06 -23.07
N ALA A 504 -4.93 10.46 -21.80
CA ALA A 504 -4.92 11.85 -21.39
C ALA A 504 -3.66 12.58 -21.86
N PHE A 505 -2.50 11.96 -21.68
CA PHE A 505 -1.20 12.52 -22.07
C PHE A 505 -1.10 12.69 -23.60
N GLN A 506 -1.51 11.68 -24.37
CA GLN A 506 -1.48 11.72 -25.84
C GLN A 506 -2.63 12.53 -26.45
N SER A 507 -3.65 12.90 -25.66
CA SER A 507 -4.70 13.83 -26.09
C SER A 507 -4.27 15.30 -26.07
N LEU A 508 -3.10 15.60 -25.49
CA LEU A 508 -2.50 16.93 -25.40
C LEU A 508 -1.42 17.07 -26.48
N PRO A 509 -1.74 17.64 -27.67
CA PRO A 509 -0.76 17.79 -28.74
C PRO A 509 0.33 18.79 -28.33
N LYS A 510 1.57 18.30 -28.20
CA LYS A 510 2.71 19.08 -27.71
C LYS A 510 2.94 20.35 -28.53
N GLU A 511 2.63 20.33 -29.83
CA GLU A 511 2.77 21.50 -30.71
C GLU A 511 1.77 22.64 -30.44
N HIS A 512 0.74 22.40 -29.61
CA HIS A 512 -0.26 23.38 -29.20
C HIS A 512 -0.30 23.59 -27.67
N LEU A 513 0.70 23.08 -26.94
CA LEU A 513 0.83 23.20 -25.49
C LEU A 513 2.13 23.93 -25.12
N GLU A 514 2.01 25.24 -24.96
CA GLU A 514 3.03 26.10 -24.38
C GLU A 514 2.49 26.72 -23.07
N PRO A 515 3.36 27.19 -22.16
CA PRO A 515 2.91 27.94 -20.99
C PRO A 515 1.98 29.10 -21.38
N GLY A 516 0.78 29.14 -20.81
CA GLY A 516 -0.25 30.11 -21.14
C GLY A 516 -1.26 29.68 -22.22
N SER A 517 -1.06 28.54 -22.90
CA SER A 517 -2.06 27.95 -23.79
C SER A 517 -3.38 27.71 -23.06
N ARG A 518 -4.51 27.88 -23.76
CA ARG A 518 -5.85 27.68 -23.18
C ARG A 518 -6.43 26.35 -23.65
N VAL A 519 -6.69 25.45 -22.71
CA VAL A 519 -7.18 24.10 -22.98
C VAL A 519 -8.61 23.95 -22.45
N PHE A 520 -9.53 23.56 -23.31
CA PHE A 520 -10.87 23.14 -22.93
C PHE A 520 -10.94 21.62 -22.81
N ILE A 521 -11.49 21.10 -21.71
CA ILE A 521 -11.62 19.66 -21.42
C ILE A 521 -13.08 19.33 -21.12
N ASN A 522 -13.76 18.67 -22.05
CA ASN A 522 -15.11 18.16 -21.80
C ASN A 522 -15.03 16.84 -21.01
N GLY A 523 -15.71 16.76 -19.86
CA GLY A 523 -15.71 15.58 -18.99
C GLY A 523 -14.49 15.52 -18.06
N GLY A 524 -14.15 16.63 -17.41
CA GLY A 524 -12.94 16.80 -16.60
C GLY A 524 -12.84 15.93 -15.36
N SER A 525 -13.94 15.46 -14.79
CA SER A 525 -13.88 14.61 -13.59
C SER A 525 -13.55 13.15 -13.90
N GLY A 526 -13.84 12.67 -15.11
CA GLY A 526 -13.73 11.25 -15.49
C GLY A 526 -12.31 10.71 -15.50
N GLY A 527 -12.15 9.40 -15.67
CA GLY A 527 -10.84 8.73 -15.67
C GLY A 527 -9.80 9.41 -16.58
N VAL A 528 -10.12 9.69 -17.84
CA VAL A 528 -9.20 10.42 -18.74
C VAL A 528 -9.13 11.90 -18.37
N GLY A 529 -10.29 12.55 -18.18
CA GLY A 529 -10.36 14.00 -17.95
C GLY A 529 -9.58 14.49 -16.73
N SER A 530 -9.60 13.71 -15.65
CA SER A 530 -8.90 14.05 -14.39
C SER A 530 -7.38 14.09 -14.57
N PHE A 531 -6.83 13.19 -15.38
CA PHE A 531 -5.42 13.25 -15.79
C PHE A 531 -5.18 14.37 -16.80
N THR A 532 -6.07 14.58 -17.78
CA THR A 532 -5.92 15.64 -18.78
C THR A 532 -5.82 17.03 -18.14
N ILE A 533 -6.62 17.32 -17.10
CA ILE A 533 -6.52 18.57 -16.34
C ILE A 533 -5.11 18.72 -15.79
N GLN A 534 -4.64 17.73 -15.03
CA GLN A 534 -3.36 17.78 -14.34
C GLN A 534 -2.18 17.88 -15.32
N PHE A 535 -2.19 17.12 -16.41
CA PHE A 535 -1.13 17.17 -17.43
C PHE A 535 -1.12 18.50 -18.18
N ALA A 536 -2.28 19.07 -18.50
CA ALA A 536 -2.35 20.41 -19.10
C ALA A 536 -1.79 21.47 -18.14
N LYS A 537 -2.10 21.38 -16.84
CA LYS A 537 -1.54 22.27 -15.82
C LYS A 537 -0.05 22.07 -15.60
N ALA A 538 0.45 20.84 -15.62
CA ALA A 538 1.88 20.54 -15.55
C ALA A 538 2.67 21.16 -16.71
N SER A 539 2.01 21.37 -17.86
CA SER A 539 2.54 22.08 -19.03
C SER A 539 2.32 23.60 -18.98
N GLY A 540 1.77 24.15 -17.89
CA GLY A 540 1.55 25.59 -17.71
C GLY A 540 0.32 26.15 -18.41
N ALA A 541 -0.63 25.31 -18.84
CA ALA A 541 -1.84 25.76 -19.51
C ALA A 541 -2.87 26.40 -18.55
N TYR A 542 -3.76 27.21 -19.11
CA TYR A 542 -5.02 27.61 -18.49
C TYR A 542 -6.12 26.63 -18.89
N VAL A 543 -6.78 26.00 -17.92
CA VAL A 543 -7.69 24.87 -18.12
C VAL A 543 -9.13 25.26 -17.78
N VAL A 544 -10.02 25.05 -18.76
CA VAL A 544 -11.47 25.12 -18.57
C VAL A 544 -12.02 23.71 -18.71
N ALA A 545 -12.68 23.19 -17.68
CA ALA A 545 -13.22 21.83 -17.68
C ALA A 545 -14.75 21.80 -17.55
N THR A 546 -15.41 20.75 -18.04
CA THR A 546 -16.83 20.49 -17.73
C THR A 546 -16.99 19.32 -16.76
N CYS A 547 -17.94 19.41 -15.83
CA CYS A 547 -18.35 18.28 -14.99
C CYS A 547 -19.76 18.51 -14.42
N SER A 548 -20.28 17.54 -13.66
CA SER A 548 -21.50 17.76 -12.87
C SER A 548 -21.21 18.59 -11.62
N THR A 549 -22.25 19.20 -11.05
CA THR A 549 -22.20 19.96 -9.79
C THR A 549 -21.38 19.29 -8.69
N ALA A 550 -21.61 17.99 -8.46
CA ALA A 550 -20.92 17.23 -7.41
C ALA A 550 -19.40 17.13 -7.59
N ASN A 551 -18.89 17.34 -8.81
CA ASN A 551 -17.46 17.19 -9.14
C ASN A 551 -16.75 18.52 -9.42
N VAL A 552 -17.41 19.66 -9.22
CA VAL A 552 -16.82 20.98 -9.49
C VAL A 552 -15.56 21.20 -8.63
N ASP A 553 -15.66 20.94 -7.33
CA ASP A 553 -14.53 21.11 -6.41
C ASP A 553 -13.40 20.12 -6.69
N LEU A 554 -13.73 18.92 -7.16
CA LEU A 554 -12.73 17.94 -7.59
C LEU A 554 -11.93 18.49 -8.78
N CYS A 555 -12.60 18.92 -9.85
CA CYS A 555 -11.94 19.48 -11.04
C CYS A 555 -11.06 20.69 -10.69
N LYS A 556 -11.52 21.58 -9.80
CA LYS A 556 -10.73 22.72 -9.32
C LYS A 556 -9.49 22.27 -8.55
N ARG A 557 -9.61 21.30 -7.63
CA ARG A 557 -8.47 20.73 -6.89
C ARG A 557 -7.45 20.05 -7.80
N LEU A 558 -7.90 19.46 -8.90
CA LEU A 558 -7.02 18.88 -9.92
C LEU A 558 -6.32 19.95 -10.78
N GLY A 559 -6.72 21.21 -10.64
CA GLY A 559 -6.05 22.37 -11.25
C GLY A 559 -6.85 23.05 -12.35
N ALA A 560 -8.12 22.71 -12.60
CA ALA A 560 -8.95 23.46 -13.53
C ALA A 560 -9.14 24.90 -13.02
N ASP A 561 -8.79 25.89 -13.86
CA ASP A 561 -8.93 27.32 -13.54
C ASP A 561 -10.41 27.74 -13.58
N GLU A 562 -11.17 27.15 -14.52
CA GLU A 562 -12.62 27.31 -14.59
C GLU A 562 -13.32 25.96 -14.77
N VAL A 563 -14.53 25.86 -14.22
CA VAL A 563 -15.36 24.68 -14.36
C VAL A 563 -16.76 25.08 -14.82
N ILE A 564 -17.20 24.53 -15.94
CA ILE A 564 -18.57 24.65 -16.45
C ILE A 564 -19.37 23.48 -15.89
N ASP A 565 -20.27 23.77 -14.95
CA ASP A 565 -21.23 22.79 -14.43
C ASP A 565 -22.37 22.61 -15.43
N TYR A 566 -22.38 21.47 -16.13
CA TYR A 566 -23.38 21.18 -17.15
C TYR A 566 -24.79 20.93 -16.56
N ARG A 567 -24.94 20.82 -15.24
CA ARG A 567 -26.25 20.71 -14.58
C ARG A 567 -26.92 22.07 -14.42
N THR A 568 -26.15 23.15 -14.41
CA THR A 568 -26.65 24.51 -14.15
C THR A 568 -26.48 25.45 -15.33
N ALA A 569 -25.62 25.11 -16.30
CA ALA A 569 -25.35 25.93 -17.48
C ALA A 569 -25.27 25.08 -18.76
N ASP A 570 -25.63 25.69 -19.89
CA ASP A 570 -25.42 25.08 -21.20
C ASP A 570 -23.96 25.26 -21.64
N VAL A 571 -23.27 24.12 -21.83
CA VAL A 571 -21.83 24.09 -22.15
C VAL A 571 -21.51 24.90 -23.41
N LEU A 572 -22.34 24.81 -24.45
CA LEU A 572 -22.05 25.50 -25.72
C LEU A 572 -22.23 27.01 -25.61
N SER A 573 -23.24 27.47 -24.88
CA SER A 573 -23.49 28.89 -24.64
C SER A 573 -22.32 29.51 -23.88
N GLU A 574 -21.85 28.84 -22.82
CA GLU A 574 -20.67 29.26 -22.06
C GLU A 574 -19.42 29.33 -22.93
N LEU A 575 -19.15 28.29 -23.72
CA LEU A 575 -17.99 28.28 -24.63
C LEU A 575 -18.06 29.38 -25.69
N LYS A 576 -19.23 29.60 -26.30
CA LYS A 576 -19.43 30.65 -27.30
C LYS A 576 -19.24 32.04 -26.71
N SER A 577 -19.68 32.27 -25.46
CA SER A 577 -19.53 33.56 -24.78
C SER A 577 -18.06 33.96 -24.60
N LYS A 578 -17.16 32.98 -24.48
CA LYS A 578 -15.72 33.18 -24.33
C LYS A 578 -15.02 33.55 -25.65
N GLY A 579 -15.65 33.28 -26.80
CA GLY A 579 -15.04 33.49 -28.11
C GLY A 579 -13.91 32.50 -28.42
N PRO A 580 -13.31 32.58 -29.63
CA PRO A 580 -12.34 31.60 -30.14
C PRO A 580 -10.96 31.71 -29.49
N ILE A 581 -10.88 31.40 -28.19
CA ILE A 581 -9.70 31.61 -27.35
C ILE A 581 -8.93 30.32 -27.02
N PHE A 582 -9.52 29.14 -27.23
CA PHE A 582 -8.88 27.87 -26.91
C PHE A 582 -7.88 27.46 -27.99
N ASP A 583 -6.70 27.03 -27.56
CA ASP A 583 -5.67 26.41 -28.41
C ASP A 583 -5.99 24.93 -28.65
N VAL A 584 -6.48 24.26 -27.61
CA VAL A 584 -6.84 22.84 -27.64
C VAL A 584 -8.23 22.66 -27.03
N ALA A 585 -9.08 21.87 -27.69
CA ALA A 585 -10.34 21.38 -27.14
C ALA A 585 -10.37 19.86 -27.14
N ILE A 586 -10.47 19.24 -25.97
CA ILE A 586 -10.45 17.79 -25.78
C ILE A 586 -11.85 17.33 -25.36
N ASP A 587 -12.39 16.36 -26.10
CA ASP A 587 -13.72 15.82 -25.84
C ASP A 587 -13.70 14.33 -25.45
N ASN A 588 -13.84 14.10 -24.13
CA ASN A 588 -13.92 12.78 -23.51
C ASN A 588 -15.35 12.21 -23.44
N VAL A 589 -16.37 13.00 -23.82
CA VAL A 589 -17.78 12.65 -23.59
C VAL A 589 -18.51 12.39 -24.92
N GLY A 590 -18.28 13.22 -25.95
CA GLY A 590 -19.04 13.17 -27.19
C GLY A 590 -20.43 13.80 -27.09
N SER A 591 -20.66 14.61 -26.06
CA SER A 591 -21.90 15.35 -25.82
C SER A 591 -21.59 16.80 -25.41
N PRO A 592 -22.30 17.81 -25.95
CA PRO A 592 -23.33 17.68 -26.98
C PRO A 592 -22.75 17.23 -28.33
N GLU A 593 -23.55 16.56 -29.15
CA GLU A 593 -23.06 15.92 -30.39
C GLU A 593 -22.49 16.92 -31.40
N CYS A 594 -22.93 18.18 -31.34
CA CYS A 594 -22.49 19.28 -32.20
C CYS A 594 -21.33 20.11 -31.63
N LEU A 595 -20.62 19.60 -30.60
CA LEU A 595 -19.52 20.30 -29.95
C LEU A 595 -18.38 20.65 -30.92
N TYR A 596 -17.99 19.70 -31.78
CA TYR A 596 -16.98 19.95 -32.82
C TYR A 596 -17.47 20.96 -33.86
N GLU A 597 -18.69 20.83 -34.36
CA GLU A 597 -19.26 21.74 -35.36
C GLU A 597 -19.37 23.17 -34.83
N SER A 598 -19.53 23.32 -33.51
CA SER A 598 -19.56 24.61 -32.81
C SER A 598 -18.16 25.17 -32.51
N SER A 599 -17.10 24.37 -32.64
CA SER A 599 -15.71 24.75 -32.32
C SER A 599 -15.23 26.06 -32.94
N PRO A 600 -15.67 26.51 -34.14
CA PRO A 600 -15.23 27.81 -34.66
C PRO A 600 -15.55 29.01 -33.78
N HIS A 601 -16.50 28.88 -32.84
CA HIS A 601 -16.88 29.95 -31.93
C HIS A 601 -16.02 30.01 -30.66
N PHE A 602 -15.30 28.94 -30.31
CA PHE A 602 -14.53 28.84 -29.06
C PHE A 602 -13.07 28.38 -29.24
N LEU A 603 -12.78 27.69 -30.33
CA LEU A 603 -11.43 27.26 -30.71
C LEU A 603 -10.82 28.26 -31.70
N LYS A 604 -9.57 28.64 -31.45
CA LYS A 604 -8.78 29.50 -32.35
C LYS A 604 -8.73 28.93 -33.78
N PRO A 605 -8.55 29.75 -34.83
CA PRO A 605 -8.47 29.27 -36.21
C PRO A 605 -7.42 28.17 -36.45
N ASP A 606 -6.27 28.27 -35.77
CA ASP A 606 -5.15 27.33 -35.77
C ASP A 606 -5.21 26.29 -34.64
N GLY A 607 -6.20 26.40 -33.75
CA GLY A 607 -6.41 25.46 -32.66
C GLY A 607 -6.89 24.09 -33.13
N VAL A 608 -6.76 23.10 -32.25
CA VAL A 608 -7.06 21.69 -32.53
C VAL A 608 -8.16 21.13 -31.64
N PHE A 609 -9.10 20.43 -32.26
CA PHE A 609 -10.13 19.66 -31.57
C PHE A 609 -9.73 18.18 -31.53
N VAL A 610 -9.61 17.64 -30.34
CA VAL A 610 -9.16 16.28 -30.06
C VAL A 610 -10.31 15.46 -29.49
N GLN A 611 -10.73 14.43 -30.23
CA GLN A 611 -11.80 13.51 -29.80
C GLN A 611 -11.20 12.25 -29.17
N VAL A 612 -11.57 11.98 -27.91
CA VAL A 612 -11.21 10.75 -27.19
C VAL A 612 -12.37 9.75 -27.18
N ALA A 613 -13.61 10.23 -26.98
CA ALA A 613 -14.79 9.36 -26.97
C ALA A 613 -14.97 8.61 -28.30
N MET A 614 -15.38 7.34 -28.23
CA MET A 614 -15.71 6.56 -29.43
C MET A 614 -16.84 7.25 -30.21
N GLN A 615 -16.56 7.57 -31.47
CA GLN A 615 -17.53 8.24 -32.33
C GLN A 615 -18.70 7.33 -32.67
N LYS A 616 -19.92 7.86 -32.53
CA LYS A 616 -21.15 7.15 -32.92
C LYS A 616 -21.34 7.05 -34.45
N SER A 617 -20.63 7.86 -35.25
CA SER A 617 -20.88 7.96 -36.70
C SER A 617 -19.60 8.06 -37.53
N MET A 618 -19.30 6.98 -38.27
CA MET A 618 -18.21 6.92 -39.25
C MET A 618 -18.44 7.88 -40.44
N VAL A 619 -19.70 8.11 -40.81
CA VAL A 619 -20.10 9.07 -41.85
C VAL A 619 -19.79 10.51 -41.44
N GLY A 620 -20.04 10.85 -40.17
CA GLY A 620 -19.68 12.16 -39.61
C GLY A 620 -18.17 12.42 -39.68
N MET A 621 -17.35 11.43 -39.32
CA MET A 621 -15.89 11.52 -39.43
C MET A 621 -15.42 11.79 -40.86
N LEU A 622 -15.90 10.98 -41.82
CA LEU A 622 -15.50 11.11 -43.23
C LEU A 622 -15.86 12.49 -43.77
N ARG A 623 -17.08 12.96 -43.46
CA ARG A 623 -17.55 14.29 -43.86
C ARG A 623 -16.64 15.40 -43.35
N ARG A 624 -16.20 15.33 -42.09
CA ARG A 624 -15.31 16.33 -41.47
C ARG A 624 -13.95 16.38 -42.16
N ASN A 625 -13.39 15.23 -42.52
CA ASN A 625 -12.03 15.10 -43.07
C ASN A 625 -11.96 15.28 -44.59
N MET A 626 -13.02 14.96 -45.33
CA MET A 626 -12.97 14.90 -46.80
C MET A 626 -13.64 16.09 -47.49
N LEU A 627 -14.62 16.75 -46.87
CA LEU A 627 -15.30 17.90 -47.48
C LEU A 627 -14.64 19.22 -47.04
N PRO A 628 -14.55 20.22 -47.94
CA PRO A 628 -14.23 21.59 -47.55
C PRO A 628 -15.26 22.17 -46.57
N GLY A 629 -14.81 23.03 -45.64
CA GLY A 629 -15.66 23.61 -44.60
C GLY A 629 -16.88 24.41 -45.12
N PHE A 630 -16.79 25.00 -46.31
CA PHE A 630 -17.93 25.71 -46.94
C PHE A 630 -18.97 24.76 -47.56
N LEU A 631 -18.62 23.49 -47.81
CA LEU A 631 -19.55 22.42 -48.21
C LEU A 631 -20.04 21.61 -46.99
N GLY A 632 -19.86 22.15 -45.79
CA GLY A 632 -20.25 21.51 -44.54
C GLY A 632 -19.28 20.42 -44.07
N GLY A 633 -18.02 20.47 -44.48
CA GLY A 633 -16.93 19.73 -43.84
C GLY A 633 -16.41 20.42 -42.58
N GLY A 634 -15.30 19.89 -42.03
CA GLY A 634 -14.68 20.43 -40.82
C GLY A 634 -14.15 21.86 -41.02
N LYS A 635 -14.31 22.72 -40.00
CA LYS A 635 -13.84 24.13 -40.02
C LYS A 635 -12.63 24.38 -39.11
N ARG A 636 -12.21 23.37 -38.35
CA ARG A 636 -11.08 23.38 -37.42
C ARG A 636 -10.33 22.07 -37.54
N ARG A 637 -9.03 22.07 -37.20
CA ARG A 637 -8.23 20.84 -37.18
C ARG A 637 -8.90 19.83 -36.24
N PHE A 638 -9.12 18.63 -36.74
CA PHE A 638 -9.79 17.55 -36.02
C PHE A 638 -8.84 16.36 -35.92
N GLN A 639 -8.69 15.84 -34.70
CA GLN A 639 -7.86 14.68 -34.42
C GLN A 639 -8.62 13.70 -33.56
N THR A 640 -8.45 12.41 -33.84
CA THR A 640 -8.90 11.33 -32.95
C THR A 640 -7.72 10.78 -32.20
N VAL A 641 -7.88 10.54 -30.89
CA VAL A 641 -6.83 9.90 -30.10
C VAL A 641 -6.88 8.41 -30.31
N ARG A 642 -5.78 7.84 -30.79
CA ARG A 642 -5.52 6.41 -30.76
C ARG A 642 -4.38 6.18 -29.80
N VAL A 643 -4.71 5.77 -28.58
CA VAL A 643 -3.71 5.52 -27.55
C VAL A 643 -2.76 4.40 -28.00
N SER A 644 -1.47 4.65 -27.84
CA SER A 644 -0.42 3.65 -28.04
C SER A 644 0.47 3.64 -26.81
N PRO A 645 0.60 2.51 -26.09
CA PRO A 645 1.55 2.42 -25.00
C PRO A 645 2.96 2.82 -25.45
N SER A 646 3.59 3.70 -24.66
CA SER A 646 4.90 4.28 -24.94
C SER A 646 5.67 4.37 -23.64
N ARG A 647 6.86 3.75 -23.59
CA ARG A 647 7.77 3.84 -22.45
C ARG A 647 8.06 5.29 -22.10
N GLU A 648 8.36 6.13 -23.09
CA GLU A 648 8.74 7.53 -22.86
C GLU A 648 7.60 8.32 -22.19
N ASP A 649 6.37 8.13 -22.65
CA ASP A 649 5.20 8.79 -22.07
C ASP A 649 4.96 8.27 -20.64
N LEU A 650 5.06 6.95 -20.43
CA LEU A 650 4.93 6.34 -19.10
C LEU A 650 6.01 6.87 -18.13
N GLU A 651 7.26 6.99 -18.58
CA GLU A 651 8.35 7.54 -17.77
C GLU A 651 8.10 9.00 -17.38
N GLN A 652 7.56 9.82 -18.29
CA GLN A 652 7.19 11.20 -17.97
C GLN A 652 6.02 11.27 -17.00
N ILE A 653 4.97 10.47 -17.23
CA ILE A 653 3.80 10.40 -16.34
C ILE A 653 4.23 9.94 -14.94
N GLY A 654 5.04 8.87 -14.87
CA GLY A 654 5.56 8.35 -13.62
C GLY A 654 6.39 9.39 -12.86
N ARG A 655 7.25 10.15 -13.54
CA ARG A 655 7.99 11.26 -12.93
C ARG A 655 7.07 12.32 -12.34
N TRP A 656 6.03 12.73 -13.05
CA TRP A 656 5.08 13.72 -12.53
C TRP A 656 4.29 13.21 -11.31
N VAL A 657 4.01 11.92 -11.24
CA VAL A 657 3.41 11.31 -10.04
C VAL A 657 4.41 11.32 -8.87
N ALA A 658 5.65 10.91 -9.11
CA ALA A 658 6.70 10.93 -8.09
C ALA A 658 7.00 12.33 -7.55
N GLU A 659 6.93 13.35 -8.41
CA GLU A 659 7.10 14.76 -8.07
C GLU A 659 5.85 15.38 -7.39
N GLY A 660 4.75 14.63 -7.25
CA GLY A 660 3.50 15.14 -6.68
C GLY A 660 2.73 16.11 -7.58
N LYS A 661 3.15 16.30 -8.85
CA LYS A 661 2.46 17.15 -9.83
C LYS A 661 1.17 16.53 -10.34
N VAL A 662 1.07 15.20 -10.27
CA VAL A 662 -0.10 14.44 -10.71
C VAL A 662 -0.52 13.50 -9.59
N LYS A 663 -1.77 13.64 -9.14
CA LYS A 663 -2.42 12.75 -8.19
C LYS A 663 -3.27 11.72 -8.92
N VAL A 664 -3.09 10.46 -8.57
CA VAL A 664 -3.92 9.35 -9.06
C VAL A 664 -5.15 9.22 -8.16
N LEU A 665 -6.33 9.10 -8.78
CA LEU A 665 -7.62 9.00 -8.08
C LEU A 665 -8.15 7.56 -8.14
N VAL A 666 -7.82 6.76 -7.14
CA VAL A 666 -8.41 5.42 -6.97
C VAL A 666 -9.73 5.54 -6.20
N ASP A 667 -10.83 5.06 -6.79
CA ASP A 667 -12.16 5.04 -6.17
C ASP A 667 -12.28 3.94 -5.12
N GLU A 668 -12.02 2.71 -5.55
CA GLU A 668 -12.20 1.51 -4.74
C GLU A 668 -11.21 0.43 -5.20
N LYS A 669 -10.76 -0.37 -4.23
CA LYS A 669 -9.90 -1.51 -4.47
C LYS A 669 -10.71 -2.79 -4.29
N PHE A 670 -10.55 -3.70 -5.23
CA PHE A 670 -11.16 -5.02 -5.20
C PHE A 670 -10.06 -6.07 -5.05
N GLU A 671 -10.36 -7.15 -4.34
CA GLU A 671 -9.52 -8.34 -4.39
C GLU A 671 -9.52 -8.90 -5.83
N TRP A 672 -8.39 -9.44 -6.30
CA TRP A 672 -8.32 -10.02 -7.64
C TRP A 672 -9.36 -11.13 -7.89
N THR A 673 -9.73 -11.87 -6.85
CA THR A 673 -10.80 -12.88 -6.91
C THR A 673 -12.19 -12.30 -7.12
N ASP A 674 -12.36 -10.98 -6.97
CA ASP A 674 -13.61 -10.24 -7.18
C ASP A 674 -13.63 -9.48 -8.51
N ALA A 675 -12.76 -9.81 -9.48
CA ALA A 675 -12.72 -9.15 -10.79
C ALA A 675 -14.10 -9.00 -11.49
N PRO A 676 -15.00 -10.01 -11.48
CA PRO A 676 -16.35 -9.83 -12.01
C PRO A 676 -17.16 -8.72 -11.32
N LYS A 677 -17.05 -8.59 -9.99
CA LYS A 677 -17.73 -7.51 -9.24
C LYS A 677 -17.18 -6.14 -9.61
N ALA A 678 -15.86 -6.04 -9.78
CA ALA A 678 -15.21 -4.80 -10.19
C ALA A 678 -15.70 -4.34 -11.58
N TYR A 679 -15.78 -5.24 -12.56
CA TYR A 679 -16.34 -4.91 -13.88
C TYR A 679 -17.84 -4.59 -13.83
N ALA A 680 -18.61 -5.29 -12.99
CA ALA A 680 -20.03 -4.97 -12.79
C ALA A 680 -20.21 -3.53 -12.26
N LYS A 681 -19.39 -3.10 -11.29
CA LYS A 681 -19.37 -1.72 -10.79
C LYS A 681 -18.94 -0.74 -11.88
N LEU A 682 -17.85 -1.03 -12.59
CA LEU A 682 -17.33 -0.19 -13.67
C LEU A 682 -18.39 0.09 -14.76
N ARG A 683 -19.17 -0.94 -15.13
CA ARG A 683 -20.21 -0.84 -16.15
C ARG A 683 -21.31 0.16 -15.80
N LEU A 684 -21.63 0.34 -14.53
CA LEU A 684 -22.67 1.28 -14.09
C LEU A 684 -22.33 2.74 -14.42
N GLY A 685 -21.05 3.04 -14.71
CA GLY A 685 -20.57 4.39 -14.99
C GLY A 685 -20.72 5.34 -13.80
N ARG A 686 -20.99 4.80 -12.60
CA ARG A 686 -21.21 5.50 -11.33
C ARG A 686 -20.53 4.69 -10.24
N THR A 687 -19.41 5.17 -9.72
CA THR A 687 -18.83 4.56 -8.54
C THR A 687 -19.44 5.20 -7.27
N THR A 688 -20.14 4.37 -6.51
CA THR A 688 -20.88 4.60 -5.23
C THR A 688 -21.32 6.02 -4.82
N GLY A 689 -22.65 6.23 -4.76
CA GLY A 689 -23.31 7.42 -4.18
C GLY A 689 -23.71 8.46 -5.23
N LYS A 690 -24.87 9.10 -5.08
CA LYS A 690 -25.45 10.08 -6.05
C LYS A 690 -24.37 10.96 -6.69
N ASP A 691 -24.30 10.96 -8.02
CA ASP A 691 -23.47 11.84 -8.87
C ASP A 691 -21.94 11.82 -8.62
N HIS A 692 -21.38 10.77 -8.01
CA HIS A 692 -19.93 10.62 -7.87
C HIS A 692 -19.31 9.98 -9.13
N CYS A 693 -18.19 10.57 -9.54
CA CYS A 693 -17.45 10.27 -10.75
C CYS A 693 -16.92 8.83 -10.77
N PRO A 694 -16.83 8.12 -11.92
CA PRO A 694 -16.00 6.92 -12.01
C PRO A 694 -14.52 7.30 -11.79
N CYS A 695 -14.06 7.21 -10.55
CA CYS A 695 -12.64 7.12 -10.23
C CYS A 695 -12.17 5.66 -10.39
N TRP A 696 -10.86 5.42 -10.47
CA TRP A 696 -10.29 4.14 -10.92
C TRP A 696 -10.64 2.97 -10.00
N LEU A 697 -10.91 1.80 -10.58
CA LEU A 697 -11.00 0.55 -9.83
C LEU A 697 -9.70 -0.22 -10.01
N CYS A 698 -9.05 -0.54 -8.89
CA CYS A 698 -7.84 -1.36 -8.88
C CYS A 698 -8.18 -2.76 -8.36
N LEU A 699 -7.67 -3.79 -9.02
CA LEU A 699 -7.71 -5.17 -8.55
C LEU A 699 -6.35 -5.53 -7.94
N THR A 700 -6.30 -5.65 -6.62
CA THR A 700 -5.10 -6.04 -5.89
C THR A 700 -5.00 -7.56 -5.85
N TYR A 701 -3.89 -8.11 -6.31
CA TYR A 701 -3.60 -9.52 -6.07
C TYR A 701 -3.22 -9.66 -4.60
N LYS A 702 -4.03 -10.39 -3.82
CA LYS A 702 -3.50 -10.99 -2.57
C LYS A 702 -2.25 -11.77 -2.94
N ALA A 703 -1.22 -11.69 -2.10
CA ALA A 703 -0.09 -12.60 -2.16
C ALA A 703 -0.58 -14.04 -1.90
N CYS A 704 -1.20 -14.66 -2.91
CA CYS A 704 -1.47 -16.08 -2.96
C CYS A 704 -0.15 -16.74 -3.29
N SER A 705 0.49 -17.26 -2.24
CA SER A 705 1.35 -18.44 -2.27
C SER A 705 0.91 -19.42 -3.37
N VAL A 706 1.64 -19.42 -4.48
CA VAL A 706 1.59 -20.51 -5.46
C VAL A 706 2.55 -21.58 -4.96
N ILE A 707 1.97 -22.53 -4.24
CA ILE A 707 2.21 -23.99 -4.31
C ILE A 707 3.52 -24.39 -5.02
N CYS A 708 4.58 -24.61 -4.23
CA CYS A 708 5.41 -25.79 -4.40
C CYS A 708 4.70 -26.93 -3.67
N MET A 709 3.91 -27.73 -4.38
CA MET A 709 3.59 -29.09 -3.96
C MET A 709 4.46 -30.01 -4.81
N ASP A 710 5.54 -30.48 -4.20
CA ASP A 710 6.03 -31.83 -4.39
C ASP A 710 6.86 -32.23 -3.17
N LYS A 711 6.48 -33.39 -2.60
CA LYS A 711 7.02 -34.12 -1.43
C LYS A 711 6.54 -33.60 -0.06
N GLN A 712 5.76 -34.34 0.74
CA GLN A 712 5.31 -35.74 0.75
C GLN A 712 3.85 -35.79 1.22
#